data_AF-A0A1W1XEF8-F1
#
_entry.id   AF-A0A1W1XEF8-F1
#
_cell.length_a   1.000
_cell.length_b   1.000
_cell.length_c   1.000
_cell.angle_alpha   90.00
_cell.angle_beta   90.00
_cell.angle_gamma   90.00
#
_symmetry.space_group_name_H-M   'P 1'
#
loop_
_entity.id
_entity.type
_entity.pdbx_description
1 polymer ?
#
loop_
_entity_poly.entity_id
_entity_poly.type
_entity_poly.pdbx_seq_one_letter_code
_entity_poly.pdbx_strand_id
1 'polypeptide(L)'
;MKRWAAGKFKGLGWKALAVTVMVVALMVWGGFGQRPQQGTDGAPAMVTPAHAQNDNGSEKKGQIWTCSMHPQIRLPNPGKCPICGMDLIPATQEGTATAGGKAPMRRLVLSETARRIAQVQLSPVERRPVEVTRRLVGKLSYDERRVAHITSWVSGRLDRLYVDFTGTVVEKGRPMVYLYSPELLAAQSELLHAVRAAKDLRRSNLRSLRSTAAQTIVSAKEKLRLWGLTDAQIQEILRRGTPSDHMTILAPMGGTVVRKEGFEGMYVKTGTRIYTIADLSSLWLKLDAYESDLPWIRVGNRVRFEVESYPGEEFAGTVSFIDPFLDEKTRTIKVRVDVPNPEGRLRPGMFVRAELHATLDGDRPPLVIPASAPLITGKRAVVYVAVPDEPGTYEGREVVLGPRADRYYVVRYGLREGERVVTRGNFKIDSAVQILAKPSMMTPEGGGGGGMHHHGGSEPAKAKAASRAGVMEVPALFRRQLMPVMQAYGAVREAVEARDWTAARSAYGDLKAALDRVDDGLLDGHPWMVWDELSMLLKNDVIVALDAKKEGERRDAFAGLEGHMGRLMAQFALDHQKMVEASKPLEVPETFRKQVAGVIDAYLEAHEALAADKTQEAQEAVNGIRTVLGRVDMALLQGDAHMKWMQVLEDTEKALALMEQSKEAATFRKGFAILSEAMAVLAKDFALGTHRPLYRIRCPMAFEGRGATWLQPDDQVRNPYYGPRMLGCGDVLEVIP
;
A
#
# COMPACT_ATOMS: atom_id res chain seq x y z
N MET A 1 26.19 -37.29 1.95
CA MET A 1 26.72 -38.08 0.81
C MET A 1 25.83 -39.29 0.57
N LYS A 2 25.67 -39.76 -0.69
CA LYS A 2 25.23 -41.09 -1.20
C LYS A 2 24.30 -41.99 -0.32
N ARG A 3 23.30 -42.74 -0.80
CA ARG A 3 22.45 -42.85 -2.01
C ARG A 3 21.67 -44.19 -1.85
N TRP A 4 20.34 -44.18 -2.03
CA TRP A 4 19.52 -45.23 -2.68
C TRP A 4 19.38 -46.67 -2.14
N ALA A 5 18.13 -47.04 -1.75
CA ALA A 5 17.31 -48.17 -2.25
C ALA A 5 15.92 -48.10 -1.55
N ALA A 6 14.78 -47.87 -2.20
CA ALA A 6 14.05 -48.65 -3.22
C ALA A 6 13.26 -49.86 -2.65
N GLY A 7 11.93 -49.69 -2.48
CA GLY A 7 10.99 -50.75 -2.10
C GLY A 7 9.70 -50.67 -2.94
N LYS A 8 9.29 -51.80 -3.54
CA LYS A 8 8.09 -51.93 -4.39
C LYS A 8 6.90 -52.45 -3.58
N PHE A 9 5.68 -52.08 -3.98
CA PHE A 9 4.51 -52.96 -3.85
C PHE A 9 3.66 -52.88 -5.12
N LYS A 10 3.08 -54.02 -5.53
CA LYS A 10 2.23 -54.17 -6.72
C LYS A 10 1.12 -55.17 -6.43
N GLY A 11 -0.11 -54.81 -6.82
CA GLY A 11 -1.10 -55.75 -7.36
C GLY A 11 -2.06 -56.44 -6.38
N LEU A 12 -3.35 -56.19 -6.59
CA LEU A 12 -4.30 -57.24 -7.00
C LEU A 12 -5.46 -56.60 -7.77
N GLY A 13 -6.18 -57.36 -8.58
CA GLY A 13 -7.34 -56.88 -9.31
C GLY A 13 -8.29 -58.02 -9.65
N TRP A 14 -9.55 -57.69 -9.97
CA TRP A 14 -10.54 -58.65 -10.45
C TRP A 14 -11.42 -58.07 -11.57
N LYS A 15 -12.09 -58.97 -12.29
CA LYS A 15 -12.58 -58.76 -13.66
C LYS A 15 -14.11 -58.74 -13.76
N ALA A 16 -14.56 -58.06 -14.83
CA ALA A 16 -15.68 -58.41 -15.70
C ALA A 16 -17.13 -58.40 -15.17
N LEU A 17 -17.99 -57.67 -15.89
CA LEU A 17 -19.09 -58.29 -16.63
C LEU A 17 -19.33 -57.52 -17.95
N ALA A 18 -19.80 -58.21 -18.99
CA ALA A 18 -20.20 -57.69 -20.30
C ALA A 18 -21.57 -58.29 -20.67
N VAL A 19 -22.29 -57.79 -21.70
CA VAL A 19 -23.27 -58.56 -22.53
C VAL A 19 -23.94 -57.72 -23.65
N THR A 20 -23.76 -58.16 -24.92
CA THR A 20 -24.67 -58.07 -26.14
C THR A 20 -24.99 -56.66 -26.73
N VAL A 21 -25.62 -56.37 -27.92
CA VAL A 21 -26.04 -57.01 -29.24
C VAL A 21 -26.61 -55.86 -30.13
N MET A 22 -26.66 -55.81 -31.49
CA MET A 22 -25.96 -56.49 -32.61
C MET A 22 -26.22 -55.74 -33.97
N VAL A 23 -25.43 -56.08 -34.99
CA VAL A 23 -25.46 -55.81 -36.46
C VAL A 23 -26.83 -55.83 -37.18
N VAL A 24 -27.02 -54.91 -38.16
CA VAL A 24 -27.58 -55.19 -39.53
C VAL A 24 -26.89 -54.27 -40.56
N ALA A 25 -26.62 -54.79 -41.77
CA ALA A 25 -26.21 -54.04 -42.95
C ALA A 25 -26.90 -54.59 -44.21
N LEU A 26 -27.15 -53.78 -45.25
CA LEU A 26 -27.13 -54.17 -46.67
C LEU A 26 -27.36 -53.00 -47.65
N MET A 27 -26.77 -53.10 -48.84
CA MET A 27 -27.01 -52.25 -50.02
C MET A 27 -28.14 -52.84 -50.90
N VAL A 28 -28.71 -52.04 -51.83
CA VAL A 28 -29.02 -52.44 -53.24
C VAL A 28 -29.51 -51.23 -54.10
N TRP A 29 -28.64 -50.81 -55.03
CA TRP A 29 -28.82 -50.69 -56.50
C TRP A 29 -29.87 -49.77 -57.21
N GLY A 30 -29.40 -49.14 -58.32
CA GLY A 30 -30.18 -48.58 -59.46
C GLY A 30 -30.05 -47.05 -59.62
N GLY A 31 -29.83 -46.44 -60.81
CA GLY A 31 -29.56 -46.94 -62.17
C GLY A 31 -29.86 -45.84 -63.23
N PHE A 32 -29.13 -45.80 -64.37
CA PHE A 32 -29.19 -44.80 -65.47
C PHE A 32 -28.70 -43.36 -65.14
N GLY A 33 -28.01 -42.62 -66.05
CA GLY A 33 -27.45 -43.00 -67.36
C GLY A 33 -26.97 -41.80 -68.20
N GLN A 34 -25.91 -42.01 -69.01
CA GLN A 34 -25.36 -41.16 -70.10
C GLN A 34 -24.30 -40.07 -69.81
N ARG A 35 -23.39 -39.97 -70.79
CA ARG A 35 -22.12 -39.23 -71.01
C ARG A 35 -21.94 -39.24 -72.56
N PRO A 36 -20.92 -38.58 -73.16
CA PRO A 36 -20.43 -37.20 -73.04
C PRO A 36 -20.27 -36.54 -74.46
N GLN A 37 -19.76 -35.31 -74.59
CA GLN A 37 -18.88 -34.99 -75.75
C GLN A 37 -18.00 -33.75 -75.58
N GLN A 38 -16.88 -33.75 -76.31
CA GLN A 38 -15.91 -32.66 -76.46
C GLN A 38 -16.20 -31.86 -77.75
N GLY A 39 -15.70 -30.63 -77.87
CA GLY A 39 -15.66 -29.89 -79.12
C GLY A 39 -15.12 -28.47 -78.94
N THR A 40 -14.25 -28.02 -79.85
CA THR A 40 -13.59 -26.70 -79.83
C THR A 40 -14.30 -25.70 -80.75
N ASP A 41 -14.04 -24.39 -80.56
CA ASP A 41 -13.58 -23.44 -81.61
C ASP A 41 -13.97 -21.97 -81.34
N GLY A 42 -13.11 -21.03 -81.77
CA GLY A 42 -13.51 -19.69 -82.23
C GLY A 42 -13.63 -18.52 -81.23
N ALA A 43 -12.60 -17.66 -81.17
CA ALA A 43 -12.75 -16.22 -80.86
C ALA A 43 -13.16 -15.46 -82.15
N PRO A 44 -13.76 -14.24 -82.14
CA PRO A 44 -13.23 -13.00 -81.53
C PRO A 44 -14.35 -12.17 -80.80
N ALA A 45 -14.24 -10.90 -80.37
CA ALA A 45 -13.27 -9.83 -80.62
C ALA A 45 -13.14 -8.83 -79.45
N MET A 46 -12.12 -7.97 -79.53
CA MET A 46 -11.77 -6.88 -78.61
C MET A 46 -12.77 -5.72 -78.58
N VAL A 47 -12.97 -5.10 -77.40
CA VAL A 47 -12.95 -3.63 -77.24
C VAL A 47 -12.25 -3.26 -75.93
N THR A 48 -11.22 -2.43 -76.02
CA THR A 48 -10.64 -1.61 -74.93
C THR A 48 -10.46 -0.18 -75.49
N PRO A 49 -10.04 0.80 -74.69
CA PRO A 49 -10.69 1.29 -73.47
C PRO A 49 -11.07 2.78 -73.61
N ALA A 50 -11.75 3.36 -72.61
CA ALA A 50 -11.85 4.82 -72.47
C ALA A 50 -11.54 5.24 -71.03
N HIS A 51 -10.38 5.86 -70.82
CA HIS A 51 -10.10 6.62 -69.61
C HIS A 51 -10.70 8.02 -69.74
N ALA A 52 -11.36 8.50 -68.68
CA ALA A 52 -10.82 9.55 -67.81
C ALA A 52 -11.94 10.25 -67.03
N GLN A 53 -11.85 10.24 -65.69
CA GLN A 53 -11.48 11.45 -64.95
C GLN A 53 -11.30 11.12 -63.46
N ASN A 54 -10.25 11.66 -62.86
CA ASN A 54 -10.10 11.70 -61.40
C ASN A 54 -11.05 12.76 -60.84
N ASP A 55 -11.73 12.45 -59.75
CA ASP A 55 -12.21 13.49 -58.84
C ASP A 55 -11.88 13.17 -57.38
N ASN A 56 -10.84 13.88 -56.92
CA ASN A 56 -10.62 14.44 -55.59
C ASN A 56 -11.22 13.72 -54.36
N GLY A 57 -10.38 12.87 -53.76
CA GLY A 57 -9.85 13.08 -52.41
C GLY A 57 -10.75 13.70 -51.34
N SER A 58 -11.24 12.86 -50.43
CA SER A 58 -11.27 13.19 -48.99
C SER A 58 -10.95 11.96 -48.15
N GLU A 59 -9.65 11.70 -47.95
CA GLU A 59 -9.21 10.74 -46.93
C GLU A 59 -9.63 11.24 -45.54
N LYS A 60 -10.68 10.64 -44.97
CA LYS A 60 -11.00 10.81 -43.55
C LYS A 60 -9.96 10.10 -42.69
N LYS A 61 -8.83 10.79 -42.43
CA LYS A 61 -7.87 10.41 -41.39
C LYS A 61 -8.61 10.19 -40.06
N GLY A 62 -8.60 8.95 -39.55
CA GLY A 62 -9.15 8.58 -38.24
C GLY A 62 -10.30 7.56 -38.23
N GLN A 63 -10.77 7.06 -39.38
CA GLN A 63 -11.82 6.02 -39.42
C GLN A 63 -11.26 4.63 -39.01
N ILE A 64 -11.59 4.17 -37.80
CA ILE A 64 -11.25 2.81 -37.34
C ILE A 64 -12.28 1.80 -37.86
N TRP A 65 -11.81 0.63 -38.28
CA TRP A 65 -12.62 -0.48 -38.81
C TRP A 65 -12.59 -1.67 -37.85
N THR A 66 -13.73 -2.37 -37.69
CA THR A 66 -13.90 -3.46 -36.73
C THR A 66 -14.75 -4.61 -37.28
N CYS A 67 -14.70 -5.78 -36.64
CA CYS A 67 -15.48 -6.94 -37.05
C CYS A 67 -16.70 -7.13 -36.14
N SER A 68 -17.89 -7.29 -36.72
CA SER A 68 -19.14 -7.49 -35.97
C SER A 68 -19.11 -8.69 -35.00
N MET A 69 -18.33 -9.73 -35.30
CA MET A 69 -18.13 -10.90 -34.42
C MET A 69 -16.86 -10.81 -33.56
N HIS A 70 -15.92 -9.92 -33.89
CA HIS A 70 -14.67 -9.74 -33.15
C HIS A 70 -14.38 -8.24 -32.94
N PRO A 71 -15.16 -7.55 -32.08
CA PRO A 71 -15.04 -6.09 -31.87
C PRO A 71 -13.67 -5.63 -31.33
N GLN A 72 -12.89 -6.56 -30.80
CA GLN A 72 -11.49 -6.36 -30.40
C GLN A 72 -10.55 -6.07 -31.57
N ILE A 73 -10.90 -6.50 -32.78
CA ILE A 73 -10.13 -6.17 -33.98
C ILE A 73 -10.46 -4.72 -34.33
N ARG A 74 -9.47 -3.84 -34.21
CA ARG A 74 -9.54 -2.43 -34.58
C ARG A 74 -8.36 -2.12 -35.50
N LEU A 75 -8.64 -1.91 -36.78
CA LEU A 75 -7.63 -1.65 -37.80
C LEU A 75 -7.84 -0.25 -38.40
N PRO A 76 -6.76 0.46 -38.78
CA PRO A 76 -6.85 1.81 -39.33
C PRO A 76 -7.43 1.84 -40.76
N ASN A 77 -7.46 0.69 -41.44
CA ASN A 77 -7.87 0.55 -42.84
C ASN A 77 -8.99 -0.49 -42.96
N PRO A 78 -9.86 -0.37 -43.99
CA PRO A 78 -10.78 -1.45 -44.36
C PRO A 78 -9.99 -2.71 -44.77
N GLY A 79 -10.59 -3.88 -44.59
CA GLY A 79 -9.95 -5.17 -44.86
C GLY A 79 -10.75 -6.32 -44.28
N LYS A 80 -10.13 -7.49 -44.13
CA LYS A 80 -10.76 -8.68 -43.53
C LYS A 80 -10.30 -8.89 -42.10
N CYS A 81 -11.21 -9.37 -41.25
CA CYS A 81 -10.91 -9.77 -39.89
C CYS A 81 -9.89 -10.93 -39.89
N PRO A 82 -8.74 -10.81 -39.20
CA PRO A 82 -7.73 -11.88 -39.18
C PRO A 82 -8.15 -13.12 -38.36
N ILE A 83 -9.28 -13.06 -37.63
CA ILE A 83 -9.81 -14.19 -36.85
C ILE A 83 -10.85 -14.99 -37.66
N CYS A 84 -11.78 -14.32 -38.36
CA CYS A 84 -12.92 -14.99 -39.02
C CYS A 84 -13.06 -14.71 -40.53
N GLY A 85 -12.17 -13.92 -41.13
CA GLY A 85 -12.16 -13.66 -42.58
C GLY A 85 -13.32 -12.80 -43.13
N MET A 86 -14.28 -12.40 -42.28
CA MET A 86 -15.35 -11.46 -42.66
C MET A 86 -14.79 -10.05 -42.90
N ASP A 87 -15.40 -9.30 -43.80
CA ASP A 87 -15.05 -7.90 -44.06
C ASP A 87 -15.30 -7.05 -42.80
N LEU A 88 -14.37 -6.14 -42.53
CA LEU A 88 -14.47 -5.19 -41.44
C LEU A 88 -15.49 -4.11 -41.80
N ILE A 89 -16.34 -3.76 -40.85
CA ILE A 89 -17.27 -2.64 -40.95
C ILE A 89 -16.64 -1.38 -40.33
N PRO A 90 -17.05 -0.17 -40.74
CA PRO A 90 -16.64 1.04 -40.05
C PRO A 90 -17.12 0.96 -38.60
N ALA A 91 -16.24 1.19 -37.63
CA ALA A 91 -16.68 1.27 -36.24
C ALA A 91 -17.60 2.50 -36.10
N THR A 92 -18.88 2.27 -35.82
CA THR A 92 -19.87 3.34 -35.66
C THR A 92 -19.49 4.25 -34.50
N GLN A 93 -19.34 5.54 -34.78
CA GLN A 93 -19.17 6.58 -33.76
C GLN A 93 -20.52 6.91 -33.13
N GLU A 94 -21.19 5.94 -32.50
CA GLU A 94 -22.29 6.25 -31.59
C GLU A 94 -21.72 6.88 -30.33
N GLY A 95 -21.95 8.19 -30.18
CA GLY A 95 -21.29 9.01 -29.17
C GLY A 95 -19.92 9.49 -29.63
N THR A 96 -19.89 10.35 -30.67
CA THR A 96 -18.72 11.19 -30.95
C THR A 96 -18.35 11.96 -29.69
N ALA A 97 -17.18 11.65 -29.13
CA ALA A 97 -16.41 12.65 -28.42
C ALA A 97 -16.30 13.88 -29.33
N THR A 98 -16.50 15.06 -28.77
CA THR A 98 -16.18 16.32 -29.45
C THR A 98 -14.75 16.22 -29.99
N ALA A 99 -14.60 16.42 -31.30
CA ALA A 99 -13.28 16.38 -31.92
C ALA A 99 -12.41 17.48 -31.28
N GLY A 100 -11.40 17.07 -30.50
CA GLY A 100 -10.55 17.95 -29.68
C GLY A 100 -10.73 17.83 -28.16
N GLY A 101 -11.62 16.97 -27.64
CA GLY A 101 -11.82 16.81 -26.19
C GLY A 101 -10.96 15.71 -25.53
N LYS A 102 -10.39 16.01 -24.35
CA LYS A 102 -9.77 15.03 -23.44
C LYS A 102 -10.82 14.04 -22.92
N ALA A 103 -10.72 12.76 -23.30
CA ALA A 103 -11.73 11.73 -23.01
C ALA A 103 -11.08 10.43 -22.46
N PRO A 104 -11.22 10.11 -21.16
CA PRO A 104 -10.55 8.95 -20.52
C PRO A 104 -10.76 7.61 -21.23
N MET A 105 -9.78 6.70 -21.13
CA MET A 105 -9.84 5.36 -21.74
C MET A 105 -11.10 4.58 -21.32
N ARG A 106 -11.52 4.76 -20.06
CA ARG A 106 -12.66 4.08 -19.40
C ARG A 106 -13.99 4.85 -19.53
N ARG A 107 -14.08 5.85 -20.41
CA ARG A 107 -15.31 6.65 -20.63
C ARG A 107 -16.35 5.90 -21.48
N LEU A 108 -17.61 5.92 -21.06
CA LEU A 108 -18.77 5.37 -21.76
C LEU A 108 -19.88 6.42 -21.84
N VAL A 109 -20.55 6.53 -22.98
CA VAL A 109 -21.77 7.34 -23.14
C VAL A 109 -22.96 6.41 -23.33
N LEU A 110 -24.02 6.61 -22.56
CA LEU A 110 -25.26 5.84 -22.66
C LEU A 110 -26.44 6.74 -23.00
N SER A 111 -27.23 6.33 -24.01
CA SER A 111 -28.52 6.94 -24.30
C SER A 111 -29.46 6.88 -23.09
N GLU A 112 -30.46 7.75 -23.04
CA GLU A 112 -31.41 7.75 -21.93
C GLU A 112 -32.15 6.41 -21.79
N THR A 113 -32.58 5.82 -22.91
CA THR A 113 -33.18 4.47 -22.94
C THR A 113 -32.23 3.42 -22.39
N ALA A 114 -30.95 3.44 -22.79
CA ALA A 114 -29.93 2.52 -22.27
C ALA A 114 -29.72 2.69 -20.77
N ARG A 115 -29.70 3.93 -20.24
CA ARG A 115 -29.62 4.21 -18.79
C ARG A 115 -30.81 3.64 -18.02
N ARG A 116 -32.04 3.81 -18.55
CA ARG A 116 -33.27 3.28 -17.94
C ARG A 116 -33.28 1.75 -17.93
N ILE A 117 -32.89 1.09 -19.03
CA ILE A 117 -32.74 -0.38 -19.12
C ILE A 117 -31.61 -0.90 -18.21
N ALA A 118 -30.51 -0.16 -18.11
CA ALA A 118 -29.43 -0.47 -17.19
C ALA A 118 -29.83 -0.29 -15.71
N GLN A 119 -30.90 0.47 -15.44
CA GLN A 119 -31.37 0.84 -14.09
C GLN A 119 -30.28 1.58 -13.31
N VAL A 120 -29.60 2.51 -13.98
CA VAL A 120 -28.49 3.27 -13.37
C VAL A 120 -29.00 4.12 -12.22
N GLN A 121 -28.46 3.87 -11.01
CA GLN A 121 -28.66 4.73 -9.85
C GLN A 121 -27.33 5.35 -9.43
N LEU A 122 -27.39 6.59 -8.98
CA LEU A 122 -26.23 7.37 -8.53
C LEU A 122 -26.31 7.63 -7.04
N SER A 123 -25.17 7.80 -6.40
CA SER A 123 -25.06 8.30 -5.03
C SER A 123 -23.83 9.18 -4.89
N PRO A 124 -23.87 10.22 -4.04
CA PRO A 124 -22.73 11.10 -3.84
C PRO A 124 -21.57 10.37 -3.15
N VAL A 125 -20.36 10.78 -3.48
CA VAL A 125 -19.14 10.50 -2.71
C VAL A 125 -19.06 11.59 -1.64
N GLU A 126 -19.16 11.19 -0.37
CA GLU A 126 -19.31 12.11 0.76
C GLU A 126 -18.25 11.84 1.83
N ARG A 127 -17.93 12.85 2.65
CA ARG A 127 -17.22 12.64 3.92
C ARG A 127 -18.20 12.52 5.05
N ARG A 128 -18.00 11.53 5.91
CA ARG A 128 -18.80 11.38 7.14
C ARG A 128 -18.10 10.51 8.17
N PRO A 129 -18.39 10.71 9.47
CA PRO A 129 -17.98 9.78 10.51
C PRO A 129 -18.43 8.37 10.16
N VAL A 130 -17.54 7.41 10.37
CA VAL A 130 -17.81 6.00 10.12
C VAL A 130 -17.81 5.28 11.46
N GLU A 131 -19.01 4.94 11.92
CA GLU A 131 -19.24 4.06 13.05
C GLU A 131 -19.47 2.64 12.54
N VAL A 132 -18.73 1.69 13.12
CA VAL A 132 -18.83 0.27 12.80
C VAL A 132 -19.03 -0.51 14.08
N THR A 133 -20.04 -1.36 14.10
CA THR A 133 -20.28 -2.29 15.21
C THR A 133 -19.83 -3.68 14.79
N ARG A 134 -18.93 -4.28 15.55
CA ARG A 134 -18.45 -5.66 15.34
C ARG A 134 -18.99 -6.53 16.46
N ARG A 135 -19.81 -7.50 16.07
CA ARG A 135 -20.34 -8.53 16.96
C ARG A 135 -19.30 -9.63 17.10
N LEU A 136 -18.75 -9.76 18.30
CA LEU A 136 -17.73 -10.71 18.65
C LEU A 136 -18.31 -11.68 19.69
N VAL A 137 -17.85 -12.92 19.68
CA VAL A 137 -18.18 -13.90 20.72
C VAL A 137 -16.93 -14.22 21.52
N GLY A 138 -17.09 -14.70 22.74
CA GLY A 138 -15.95 -15.08 23.55
C GLY A 138 -16.34 -15.62 24.91
N LYS A 139 -15.37 -15.61 25.83
CA LYS A 139 -15.58 -16.08 27.20
C LYS A 139 -14.76 -15.28 28.21
N LEU A 140 -15.30 -15.20 29.42
CA LEU A 140 -14.58 -14.66 30.57
C LEU A 140 -13.51 -15.64 31.05
N SER A 141 -12.38 -15.09 31.48
CA SER A 141 -11.18 -15.78 31.97
C SER A 141 -10.65 -15.05 33.21
N TYR A 142 -9.93 -15.77 34.05
CA TYR A 142 -9.09 -15.13 35.07
C TYR A 142 -8.04 -14.23 34.42
N ASP A 143 -7.69 -13.13 35.08
CA ASP A 143 -6.51 -12.33 34.77
C ASP A 143 -5.27 -13.11 35.24
N GLU A 144 -4.46 -13.61 34.30
CA GLU A 144 -3.29 -14.44 34.60
C GLU A 144 -2.21 -13.68 35.39
N ARG A 145 -2.25 -12.33 35.42
CA ARG A 145 -1.38 -11.50 36.27
C ARG A 145 -1.79 -11.53 37.75
N ARG A 146 -3.02 -11.95 38.06
CA ARG A 146 -3.58 -11.99 39.42
C ARG A 146 -3.84 -13.43 39.90
N VAL A 147 -3.01 -14.37 39.43
CA VAL A 147 -3.03 -15.78 39.83
C VAL A 147 -1.79 -16.10 40.66
N ALA A 148 -1.98 -16.78 41.79
CA ALA A 148 -0.90 -17.40 42.55
C ALA A 148 -1.08 -18.92 42.62
N HIS A 149 0.03 -19.63 42.56
CA HIS A 149 0.08 -21.06 42.74
C HIS A 149 0.67 -21.38 44.11
N ILE A 150 0.02 -22.30 44.84
CA ILE A 150 0.59 -22.89 46.06
C ILE A 150 1.24 -24.20 45.65
N THR A 151 2.55 -24.29 45.81
CA THR A 151 3.34 -25.50 45.59
C THR A 151 3.91 -26.01 46.91
N SER A 152 4.24 -27.30 46.98
CA SER A 152 5.02 -27.83 48.09
C SER A 152 6.48 -27.39 47.94
N TRP A 153 7.08 -26.88 49.02
CA TRP A 153 8.50 -26.51 49.04
C TRP A 153 9.39 -27.63 49.61
N VAL A 154 8.83 -28.53 50.43
CA VAL A 154 9.47 -29.76 50.92
C VAL A 154 8.70 -31.00 50.46
N SER A 155 9.30 -32.18 50.53
CA SER A 155 8.58 -33.43 50.28
C SER A 155 7.80 -33.87 51.51
N GLY A 156 6.61 -34.44 51.33
CA GLY A 156 5.73 -34.76 52.44
C GLY A 156 4.38 -35.34 52.03
N ARG A 157 3.52 -35.60 53.02
CA ARG A 157 2.13 -36.07 52.85
C ARG A 157 1.16 -34.96 53.24
N LEU A 158 0.12 -34.74 52.44
CA LEU A 158 -0.95 -33.80 52.76
C LEU A 158 -1.90 -34.48 53.76
N ASP A 159 -1.71 -34.21 55.05
CA ASP A 159 -2.44 -34.91 56.12
C ASP A 159 -3.83 -34.33 56.36
N ARG A 160 -4.01 -33.01 56.14
CA ARG A 160 -5.33 -32.36 56.22
C ARG A 160 -5.42 -31.15 55.29
N LEU A 161 -6.49 -31.02 54.53
CA LEU A 161 -6.80 -29.82 53.74
C LEU A 161 -7.72 -28.90 54.57
N TYR A 162 -7.33 -27.64 54.76
CA TYR A 162 -8.19 -26.62 55.38
C TYR A 162 -9.16 -25.98 54.36
N VAL A 163 -8.91 -26.20 53.07
CA VAL A 163 -9.76 -25.77 51.96
C VAL A 163 -9.91 -26.93 50.98
N ASP A 164 -11.00 -27.67 51.11
CA ASP A 164 -11.21 -28.96 50.46
C ASP A 164 -11.93 -28.88 49.09
N PHE A 165 -12.53 -27.73 48.74
CA PHE A 165 -13.20 -27.52 47.44
C PHE A 165 -12.85 -26.18 46.74
N THR A 166 -12.93 -26.20 45.41
CA THR A 166 -12.77 -25.02 44.53
C THR A 166 -13.96 -24.08 44.62
N GLY A 167 -13.74 -22.77 44.46
CA GLY A 167 -14.73 -21.73 44.67
C GLY A 167 -14.68 -21.11 46.08
N THR A 168 -13.93 -21.70 47.01
CA THR A 168 -13.68 -21.13 48.34
C THR A 168 -12.90 -19.81 48.22
N VAL A 169 -13.42 -18.76 48.85
CA VAL A 169 -12.73 -17.47 49.02
C VAL A 169 -11.78 -17.53 50.21
N VAL A 170 -10.54 -17.08 50.01
CA VAL A 170 -9.48 -17.10 51.01
C VAL A 170 -8.81 -15.74 51.12
N GLU A 171 -8.39 -15.37 52.32
CA GLU A 171 -7.59 -14.18 52.58
C GLU A 171 -6.10 -14.56 52.63
N LYS A 172 -5.22 -13.56 52.43
CA LYS A 172 -3.77 -13.76 52.57
C LYS A 172 -3.44 -14.22 53.98
N GLY A 173 -2.66 -15.29 54.11
CA GLY A 173 -2.28 -15.88 55.39
C GLY A 173 -3.27 -16.93 55.93
N ARG A 174 -4.42 -17.18 55.28
CA ARG A 174 -5.34 -18.24 55.69
C ARG A 174 -4.67 -19.63 55.60
N PRO A 175 -4.84 -20.52 56.60
CA PRO A 175 -4.43 -21.92 56.51
C PRO A 175 -5.04 -22.64 55.30
N MET A 176 -4.22 -23.34 54.52
CA MET A 176 -4.65 -24.03 53.28
C MET A 176 -4.48 -25.55 53.36
N VAL A 177 -3.33 -26.02 53.85
CA VAL A 177 -3.05 -27.45 54.03
C VAL A 177 -2.06 -27.68 55.18
N TYR A 178 -2.25 -28.78 55.89
CA TYR A 178 -1.37 -29.33 56.90
C TYR A 178 -0.55 -30.45 56.26
N LEU A 179 0.76 -30.25 56.17
CA LEU A 179 1.73 -31.11 55.49
C LEU A 179 2.59 -31.83 56.54
N TYR A 180 2.58 -33.16 56.55
CA TYR A 180 3.57 -33.98 57.24
C TYR A 180 4.86 -34.06 56.39
N SER A 181 6.03 -33.77 56.98
CA SER A 181 7.33 -33.85 56.30
C SER A 181 8.45 -34.31 57.24
N PRO A 182 9.06 -35.49 57.01
CA PRO A 182 10.25 -35.95 57.73
C PRO A 182 11.47 -35.06 57.50
N GLU A 183 11.62 -34.52 56.28
CA GLU A 183 12.70 -33.60 55.90
C GLU A 183 12.65 -32.33 56.76
N LEU A 184 11.44 -31.81 56.99
CA LEU A 184 11.21 -30.66 57.85
C LEU A 184 11.55 -30.95 59.32
N LEU A 185 11.16 -32.11 59.85
CA LEU A 185 11.51 -32.52 61.22
C LEU A 185 13.03 -32.49 61.45
N ALA A 186 13.79 -33.01 60.48
CA ALA A 186 15.25 -33.00 60.51
C ALA A 186 15.82 -31.57 60.48
N ALA A 187 15.33 -30.69 59.60
CA ALA A 187 15.81 -29.30 59.51
C ALA A 187 15.41 -28.44 60.73
N GLN A 188 14.25 -28.68 61.34
CA GLN A 188 13.90 -28.04 62.62
C GLN A 188 14.82 -28.50 63.75
N SER A 189 15.17 -29.79 63.79
CA SER A 189 16.11 -30.35 64.76
C SER A 189 17.51 -29.76 64.60
N GLU A 190 17.98 -29.59 63.36
CA GLU A 190 19.23 -28.93 63.00
C GLU A 190 19.30 -27.47 63.53
N LEU A 191 18.26 -26.66 63.29
CA LEU A 191 18.17 -25.30 63.83
C LEU A 191 18.20 -25.28 65.36
N LEU A 192 17.42 -26.15 66.02
CA LEU A 192 17.36 -26.21 67.48
C LEU A 192 18.69 -26.66 68.10
N HIS A 193 19.41 -27.59 67.44
CA HIS A 193 20.75 -27.99 67.85
C HIS A 193 21.77 -26.87 67.67
N ALA A 194 21.75 -26.14 66.56
CA ALA A 194 22.61 -24.97 66.34
C ALA A 194 22.39 -23.88 67.41
N VAL A 195 21.14 -23.63 67.80
CA VAL A 195 20.78 -22.66 68.85
C VAL A 195 21.26 -23.10 70.24
N ARG A 196 21.13 -24.40 70.57
CA ARG A 196 21.67 -24.95 71.83
C ARG A 196 23.20 -24.83 71.87
N ALA A 197 23.88 -25.30 70.83
CA ALA A 197 25.34 -25.20 70.73
C ALA A 197 25.86 -23.76 70.84
N ALA A 198 25.20 -22.78 70.21
CA ALA A 198 25.57 -21.37 70.35
C ALA A 198 25.31 -20.81 71.76
N LYS A 199 24.29 -21.30 72.48
CA LYS A 199 24.01 -20.92 73.88
C LYS A 199 25.09 -21.45 74.82
N ASP A 200 25.60 -22.64 74.58
CA ASP A 200 26.68 -23.24 75.37
C ASP A 200 28.03 -22.55 75.06
N LEU A 201 28.31 -22.33 73.77
CA LEU A 201 29.51 -21.64 73.29
C LEU A 201 29.56 -20.12 73.63
N ARG A 202 28.46 -19.51 74.09
CA ARG A 202 28.48 -18.13 74.62
C ARG A 202 29.46 -17.94 75.78
N ARG A 203 29.76 -19.01 76.53
CA ARG A 203 30.75 -19.01 77.63
C ARG A 203 32.20 -19.21 77.16
N SER A 204 32.44 -19.43 75.86
CA SER A 204 33.79 -19.61 75.30
C SER A 204 34.46 -18.27 74.98
N ASN A 205 35.73 -18.14 75.36
CA ASN A 205 36.54 -16.96 75.09
C ASN A 205 36.88 -16.79 73.59
N LEU A 206 36.88 -17.88 72.82
CA LEU A 206 37.26 -17.88 71.41
C LEU A 206 36.22 -17.14 70.54
N ARG A 207 36.64 -16.07 69.89
CA ARG A 207 35.78 -15.25 68.99
C ARG A 207 35.34 -16.04 67.76
N SER A 208 36.24 -16.82 67.17
CA SER A 208 35.99 -17.66 65.99
C SER A 208 34.87 -18.68 66.19
N LEU A 209 34.87 -19.41 67.31
CA LEU A 209 33.81 -20.37 67.63
C LEU A 209 32.43 -19.70 67.78
N ARG A 210 32.39 -18.52 68.41
CA ARG A 210 31.15 -17.74 68.56
C ARG A 210 30.61 -17.24 67.21
N SER A 211 31.48 -16.79 66.30
CA SER A 211 31.06 -16.42 64.94
C SER A 211 30.58 -17.61 64.11
N THR A 212 31.27 -18.77 64.18
CA THR A 212 30.83 -19.98 63.47
C THR A 212 29.47 -20.46 63.96
N ALA A 213 29.25 -20.52 65.28
CA ALA A 213 27.96 -20.92 65.84
C ALA A 213 26.82 -19.95 65.47
N ALA A 214 27.09 -18.64 65.45
CA ALA A 214 26.13 -17.64 64.96
C ALA A 214 25.80 -17.85 63.47
N GLN A 215 26.82 -18.09 62.64
CA GLN A 215 26.63 -18.38 61.21
C GLN A 215 25.83 -19.66 60.98
N THR A 216 26.04 -20.71 61.78
CA THR A 216 25.25 -21.96 61.68
C THR A 216 23.76 -21.71 61.93
N ILE A 217 23.40 -20.87 62.91
CA ILE A 217 22.00 -20.48 63.14
C ILE A 217 21.44 -19.72 61.93
N VAL A 218 22.20 -18.79 61.35
CA VAL A 218 21.78 -18.04 60.16
C VAL A 218 21.53 -19.00 58.98
N SER A 219 22.45 -19.92 58.70
CA SER A 219 22.28 -20.92 57.63
C SER A 219 21.09 -21.86 57.86
N ALA A 220 20.86 -22.31 59.10
CA ALA A 220 19.72 -23.17 59.43
C ALA A 220 18.37 -22.44 59.34
N LYS A 221 18.32 -21.15 59.72
CA LYS A 221 17.14 -20.30 59.50
C LYS A 221 16.88 -20.08 58.02
N GLU A 222 17.93 -19.77 57.25
CA GLU A 222 17.81 -19.52 55.81
C GLU A 222 17.33 -20.76 55.05
N LYS A 223 17.80 -21.96 55.43
CA LYS A 223 17.29 -23.24 54.92
C LYS A 223 15.78 -23.38 55.12
N LEU A 224 15.26 -23.10 56.31
CA LEU A 224 13.81 -23.14 56.58
C LEU A 224 13.05 -22.03 55.83
N ARG A 225 13.64 -20.84 55.68
CA ARG A 225 13.06 -19.73 54.91
C ARG A 225 12.96 -20.02 53.42
N LEU A 226 13.98 -20.70 52.84
CA LEU A 226 13.99 -21.18 51.46
C LEU A 226 13.02 -22.36 51.25
N TRP A 227 12.79 -23.16 52.29
CA TRP A 227 11.67 -24.13 52.36
C TRP A 227 10.33 -23.46 52.68
N GLY A 228 10.32 -22.12 52.75
CA GLY A 228 9.12 -21.29 52.75
C GLY A 228 8.41 -21.11 54.08
N LEU A 229 9.08 -21.44 55.19
CA LEU A 229 8.58 -21.06 56.50
C LEU A 229 8.69 -19.55 56.64
N THR A 230 7.59 -18.92 57.05
CA THR A 230 7.57 -17.50 57.41
C THR A 230 8.43 -17.25 58.65
N ASP A 231 8.95 -16.04 58.82
CA ASP A 231 9.71 -15.68 60.02
C ASP A 231 8.91 -15.94 61.31
N ALA A 232 7.59 -15.74 61.28
CA ALA A 232 6.70 -16.07 62.39
C ALA A 232 6.71 -17.58 62.72
N GLN A 233 6.67 -18.46 61.72
CA GLN A 233 6.77 -19.91 61.91
C GLN A 233 8.16 -20.33 62.42
N ILE A 234 9.23 -19.68 61.94
CA ILE A 234 10.60 -19.94 62.41
C ILE A 234 10.76 -19.51 63.89
N GLN A 235 10.24 -18.34 64.25
CA GLN A 235 10.25 -17.88 65.66
C GLN A 235 9.40 -18.78 66.55
N GLU A 236 8.28 -19.32 66.05
CA GLU A 236 7.46 -20.27 66.81
C GLU A 236 8.20 -21.59 67.09
N ILE A 237 8.95 -22.11 66.12
CA ILE A 237 9.83 -23.29 66.32
C ILE A 237 10.87 -23.00 67.42
N LEU A 238 11.49 -21.82 67.40
CA LEU A 238 12.45 -21.40 68.43
C LEU A 238 11.82 -21.23 69.80
N ARG A 239 10.61 -20.66 69.88
CA ARG A 239 9.83 -20.47 71.11
C ARG A 239 9.39 -21.79 71.72
N ARG A 240 8.93 -22.72 70.88
CA ARG A 240 8.48 -24.07 71.28
C ARG A 240 9.64 -24.95 71.74
N GLY A 241 10.84 -24.77 71.17
CA GLY A 241 12.06 -25.48 71.58
C GLY A 241 12.14 -26.96 71.18
N THR A 242 11.07 -27.51 70.58
CA THR A 242 10.96 -28.86 70.02
C THR A 242 10.62 -28.84 68.54
N PRO A 243 11.18 -29.76 67.73
CA PRO A 243 10.86 -29.87 66.32
C PRO A 243 9.45 -30.48 66.14
N SER A 244 8.82 -30.19 65.01
CA SER A 244 7.57 -30.83 64.57
C SER A 244 7.75 -31.39 63.17
N ASP A 245 7.13 -32.53 62.95
CA ASP A 245 6.98 -33.25 61.69
C ASP A 245 5.90 -32.66 60.78
N HIS A 246 5.18 -31.62 61.22
CA HIS A 246 4.13 -30.99 60.44
C HIS A 246 4.37 -29.49 60.23
N MET A 247 3.83 -28.97 59.12
CA MET A 247 3.69 -27.52 58.87
C MET A 247 2.35 -27.18 58.22
N THR A 248 1.88 -25.96 58.48
CA THR A 248 0.74 -25.38 57.75
C THR A 248 1.25 -24.51 56.61
N ILE A 249 0.83 -24.81 55.39
CA ILE A 249 1.02 -23.93 54.23
C ILE A 249 -0.14 -22.91 54.22
N LEU A 250 0.21 -21.64 54.05
CA LEU A 250 -0.71 -20.49 54.10
C LEU A 250 -0.98 -19.94 52.69
N ALA A 251 -2.09 -19.22 52.52
CA ALA A 251 -2.40 -18.52 51.27
C ALA A 251 -1.43 -17.34 51.02
N PRO A 252 -0.71 -17.29 49.88
CA PRO A 252 0.24 -16.20 49.59
C PRO A 252 -0.46 -14.88 49.21
N MET A 253 -1.70 -14.94 48.73
CA MET A 253 -2.57 -13.82 48.39
C MET A 253 -4.03 -14.15 48.75
N GLY A 254 -4.86 -13.11 48.84
CA GLY A 254 -6.32 -13.29 48.88
C GLY A 254 -6.89 -13.56 47.49
N GLY A 255 -8.03 -14.25 47.41
CA GLY A 255 -8.70 -14.58 46.15
C GLY A 255 -9.60 -15.80 46.27
N THR A 256 -9.98 -16.38 45.14
CA THR A 256 -10.80 -17.60 45.05
C THR A 256 -9.94 -18.78 44.62
N VAL A 257 -10.10 -19.95 45.27
CA VAL A 257 -9.43 -21.20 44.85
C VAL A 257 -10.04 -21.71 43.55
N VAL A 258 -9.38 -21.47 42.42
CA VAL A 258 -9.86 -21.87 41.08
C VAL A 258 -9.44 -23.29 40.68
N ARG A 259 -8.39 -23.85 41.29
CA ARG A 259 -8.00 -25.26 41.12
C ARG A 259 -7.51 -25.84 42.44
N LYS A 260 -7.89 -27.08 42.71
CA LYS A 260 -7.33 -27.94 43.77
C LYS A 260 -6.76 -29.18 43.11
N GLU A 261 -5.45 -29.38 43.25
CA GLU A 261 -4.71 -30.53 42.71
C GLU A 261 -4.19 -31.46 43.83
N GLY A 262 -4.17 -30.98 45.08
CA GLY A 262 -3.89 -31.78 46.26
C GLY A 262 -5.11 -32.49 46.85
N PHE A 263 -4.87 -33.68 47.40
CA PHE A 263 -5.86 -34.51 48.10
C PHE A 263 -5.31 -34.94 49.47
N GLU A 264 -6.17 -35.19 50.46
CA GLU A 264 -5.72 -35.75 51.74
C GLU A 264 -5.12 -37.15 51.53
N GLY A 265 -4.05 -37.46 52.26
CA GLY A 265 -3.24 -38.67 52.08
C GLY A 265 -2.26 -38.63 50.90
N MET A 266 -2.33 -37.64 50.00
CA MET A 266 -1.44 -37.53 48.84
C MET A 266 -0.01 -37.20 49.28
N TYR A 267 0.97 -37.94 48.75
CA TYR A 267 2.38 -37.54 48.84
C TYR A 267 2.73 -36.53 47.74
N VAL A 268 3.39 -35.46 48.14
CA VAL A 268 3.88 -34.37 47.29
C VAL A 268 5.40 -34.26 47.38
N LYS A 269 6.02 -33.84 46.27
CA LYS A 269 7.45 -33.50 46.18
C LYS A 269 7.61 -31.98 46.05
N THR A 270 8.79 -31.44 46.34
CA THR A 270 9.13 -30.04 46.04
C THR A 270 8.74 -29.67 44.60
N GLY A 271 8.03 -28.55 44.43
CA GLY A 271 7.48 -28.07 43.16
C GLY A 271 6.10 -28.62 42.79
N THR A 272 5.57 -29.63 43.50
CA THR A 272 4.23 -30.17 43.26
C THR A 272 3.17 -29.11 43.57
N ARG A 273 2.27 -28.81 42.62
CA ARG A 273 1.22 -27.80 42.77
C ARG A 273 0.02 -28.39 43.51
N ILE A 274 -0.46 -27.66 44.52
CA ILE A 274 -1.51 -28.09 45.47
C ILE A 274 -2.78 -27.29 45.21
N TYR A 275 -2.66 -25.96 45.08
CA TYR A 275 -3.76 -25.05 44.78
C TYR A 275 -3.37 -24.03 43.73
N THR A 276 -4.39 -23.47 43.06
CA THR A 276 -4.30 -22.21 42.32
C THR A 276 -5.36 -21.25 42.85
N ILE A 277 -4.94 -20.07 43.29
CA ILE A 277 -5.77 -18.96 43.76
C ILE A 277 -5.77 -17.90 42.66
N ALA A 278 -6.94 -17.39 42.31
CA ALA A 278 -7.09 -16.24 41.41
C ALA A 278 -7.91 -15.15 42.09
N ASP A 279 -7.48 -13.91 41.94
CA ASP A 279 -8.32 -12.75 42.27
C ASP A 279 -9.30 -12.51 41.11
N LEU A 280 -10.60 -12.52 41.43
CA LEU A 280 -11.69 -12.41 40.47
C LEU A 280 -12.31 -11.00 40.40
N SER A 281 -11.75 -10.02 41.13
CA SER A 281 -12.20 -8.62 41.12
C SER A 281 -11.98 -7.91 39.78
N SER A 282 -11.14 -8.47 38.93
CA SER A 282 -10.95 -8.08 37.53
C SER A 282 -10.81 -9.34 36.68
N LEU A 283 -11.48 -9.38 35.54
CA LEU A 283 -11.49 -10.51 34.61
C LEU A 283 -10.95 -10.09 33.25
N TRP A 284 -10.52 -11.09 32.48
CA TRP A 284 -10.24 -10.94 31.06
C TRP A 284 -11.37 -11.53 30.24
N LEU A 285 -12.06 -10.70 29.47
CA LEU A 285 -12.91 -11.17 28.39
C LEU A 285 -12.02 -11.46 27.17
N LYS A 286 -11.92 -12.73 26.78
CA LYS A 286 -11.18 -13.20 25.61
C LYS A 286 -12.18 -13.39 24.47
N LEU A 287 -12.21 -12.43 23.54
CA LEU A 287 -13.07 -12.43 22.35
C LEU A 287 -12.35 -13.06 21.15
N ASP A 288 -13.14 -13.62 20.26
CA ASP A 288 -12.74 -14.16 18.98
C ASP A 288 -13.12 -13.17 17.86
N ALA A 289 -12.11 -12.63 17.19
CA ALA A 289 -12.27 -11.73 16.04
C ALA A 289 -11.72 -12.38 14.76
N TYR A 290 -12.43 -12.26 13.64
CA TYR A 290 -11.93 -12.74 12.36
C TYR A 290 -10.91 -11.76 11.76
N GLU A 291 -10.08 -12.22 10.82
CA GLU A 291 -9.10 -11.36 10.13
C GLU A 291 -9.77 -10.15 9.43
N SER A 292 -11.03 -10.28 9.00
CA SER A 292 -11.86 -9.20 8.44
C SER A 292 -12.23 -8.10 9.43
N ASP A 293 -12.23 -8.39 10.73
CA ASP A 293 -12.67 -7.47 11.78
C ASP A 293 -11.51 -6.63 12.33
N LEU A 294 -10.30 -7.18 12.30
CA LEU A 294 -9.06 -6.54 12.78
C LEU A 294 -8.83 -5.09 12.32
N PRO A 295 -9.17 -4.66 11.07
CA PRO A 295 -9.01 -3.25 10.68
C PRO A 295 -9.80 -2.26 11.55
N TRP A 296 -10.84 -2.74 12.23
CA TRP A 296 -11.72 -1.98 13.13
C TRP A 296 -11.33 -2.09 14.60
N ILE A 297 -10.45 -3.04 14.97
CA ILE A 297 -10.12 -3.34 16.37
C ILE A 297 -8.77 -2.72 16.73
N ARG A 298 -8.75 -1.90 17.79
CA ARG A 298 -7.58 -1.23 18.35
C ARG A 298 -7.58 -1.36 19.87
N VAL A 299 -6.38 -1.36 20.45
CA VAL A 299 -6.21 -1.18 21.90
C VAL A 299 -6.84 0.16 22.30
N GLY A 300 -7.60 0.17 23.40
CA GLY A 300 -8.38 1.32 23.85
C GLY A 300 -9.82 1.38 23.32
N ASN A 301 -10.25 0.54 22.37
CA ASN A 301 -11.66 0.49 21.99
C ASN A 301 -12.54 0.05 23.17
N ARG A 302 -13.71 0.70 23.31
CA ARG A 302 -14.76 0.28 24.24
C ARG A 302 -15.52 -0.89 23.66
N VAL A 303 -15.79 -1.86 24.53
CA VAL A 303 -16.57 -3.07 24.23
C VAL A 303 -17.74 -3.12 25.21
N ARG A 304 -18.95 -3.15 24.68
CA ARG A 304 -20.14 -3.55 25.45
C ARG A 304 -20.36 -5.04 25.29
N PHE A 305 -20.87 -5.71 26.31
CA PHE A 305 -21.11 -7.13 26.22
C PHE A 305 -22.20 -7.62 27.18
N GLU A 306 -22.86 -8.70 26.78
CA GLU A 306 -23.86 -9.42 27.57
C GLU A 306 -23.34 -10.82 27.93
N VAL A 307 -23.77 -11.33 29.08
CA VAL A 307 -23.63 -12.74 29.46
C VAL A 307 -25.01 -13.39 29.54
N GLU A 308 -25.12 -14.64 29.09
CA GLU A 308 -26.40 -15.38 29.13
C GLU A 308 -26.95 -15.55 30.55
N SER A 309 -26.10 -15.47 31.57
CA SER A 309 -26.48 -15.56 32.99
C SER A 309 -27.17 -14.30 33.54
N TYR A 310 -27.10 -13.16 32.85
CA TYR A 310 -27.78 -11.91 33.22
C TYR A 310 -28.41 -11.26 31.97
N PRO A 311 -29.51 -11.82 31.43
CA PRO A 311 -30.12 -11.31 30.20
C PRO A 311 -30.60 -9.86 30.34
N GLY A 312 -30.24 -9.00 29.38
CA GLY A 312 -30.61 -7.59 29.36
C GLY A 312 -29.73 -6.66 30.21
N GLU A 313 -28.72 -7.19 30.91
CA GLU A 313 -27.69 -6.37 31.57
C GLU A 313 -26.46 -6.23 30.65
N GLU A 314 -26.15 -4.98 30.27
CA GLU A 314 -24.91 -4.65 29.56
C GLU A 314 -23.75 -4.44 30.54
N PHE A 315 -22.64 -5.11 30.28
CA PHE A 315 -21.35 -4.89 30.93
C PHE A 315 -20.41 -4.19 29.95
N ALA A 316 -19.42 -3.47 30.48
CA ALA A 316 -18.44 -2.72 29.69
C ALA A 316 -17.01 -3.14 30.02
N GLY A 317 -16.15 -3.10 29.00
CA GLY A 317 -14.71 -3.30 29.13
C GLY A 317 -13.94 -2.54 28.06
N THR A 318 -12.61 -2.55 28.16
CA THR A 318 -11.73 -1.88 27.18
C THR A 318 -10.74 -2.88 26.60
N VAL A 319 -10.52 -2.86 25.28
CA VAL A 319 -9.52 -3.70 24.61
C VAL A 319 -8.13 -3.37 25.17
N SER A 320 -7.51 -4.30 25.89
CA SER A 320 -6.20 -4.13 26.52
C SER A 320 -5.07 -4.75 25.69
N PHE A 321 -5.38 -5.73 24.84
CA PHE A 321 -4.39 -6.43 24.02
C PHE A 321 -5.07 -7.15 22.85
N ILE A 322 -4.34 -7.25 21.73
CA ILE A 322 -4.73 -8.03 20.54
C ILE A 322 -3.60 -9.05 20.35
N ASP A 323 -3.94 -10.33 20.30
CA ASP A 323 -2.97 -11.40 20.17
C ASP A 323 -2.22 -11.30 18.82
N PRO A 324 -0.88 -11.36 18.78
CA PRO A 324 -0.13 -11.37 17.52
C PRO A 324 -0.31 -12.67 16.72
N PHE A 325 -0.85 -13.74 17.33
CA PHE A 325 -1.02 -15.04 16.69
C PHE A 325 -2.46 -15.30 16.24
N LEU A 326 -2.59 -15.84 15.02
CA LEU A 326 -3.84 -16.34 14.46
C LEU A 326 -4.02 -17.81 14.87
N ASP A 327 -5.18 -18.18 15.40
CA ASP A 327 -5.56 -19.59 15.54
C ASP A 327 -5.85 -20.17 14.15
N GLU A 328 -5.00 -21.08 13.69
CA GLU A 328 -5.08 -21.65 12.33
C GLU A 328 -6.37 -22.45 12.09
N LYS A 329 -6.98 -23.01 13.14
CA LYS A 329 -8.18 -23.87 13.05
C LYS A 329 -9.45 -23.03 12.95
N THR A 330 -9.56 -21.97 13.75
CA THR A 330 -10.73 -21.09 13.75
C THR A 330 -10.61 -19.90 12.80
N ARG A 331 -9.37 -19.58 12.35
CA ARG A 331 -9.03 -18.33 11.63
C ARG A 331 -9.42 -17.08 12.42
N THR A 332 -9.31 -17.13 13.75
CA THR A 332 -9.57 -16.01 14.65
C THR A 332 -8.33 -15.55 15.41
N ILE A 333 -8.29 -14.27 15.76
CA ILE A 333 -7.33 -13.69 16.69
C ILE A 333 -8.03 -13.44 18.02
N LYS A 334 -7.33 -13.71 19.13
CA LYS A 334 -7.85 -13.41 20.47
C LYS A 334 -7.72 -11.91 20.75
N VAL A 335 -8.85 -11.26 21.01
CA VAL A 335 -8.90 -9.86 21.47
C VAL A 335 -9.19 -9.89 22.96
N ARG A 336 -8.27 -9.37 23.77
CA ARG A 336 -8.39 -9.33 25.22
C ARG A 336 -8.95 -7.99 25.66
N VAL A 337 -10.00 -8.06 26.46
CA VAL A 337 -10.71 -6.92 27.04
C VAL A 337 -10.57 -7.03 28.57
N ASP A 338 -10.09 -5.96 29.22
CA ASP A 338 -10.03 -5.89 30.67
C ASP A 338 -11.43 -5.47 31.19
N VAL A 339 -11.96 -6.25 32.15
CA VAL A 339 -13.34 -6.16 32.65
C VAL A 339 -13.33 -6.04 34.18
N PRO A 340 -13.83 -4.93 34.76
CA PRO A 340 -13.97 -4.81 36.21
C PRO A 340 -15.10 -5.71 36.73
N ASN A 341 -14.89 -6.36 37.87
CA ASN A 341 -15.87 -7.26 38.51
C ASN A 341 -15.89 -7.08 40.05
N PRO A 342 -16.10 -5.85 40.57
CA PRO A 342 -16.02 -5.57 42.01
C PRO A 342 -17.06 -6.33 42.84
N GLU A 343 -18.24 -6.59 42.27
CA GLU A 343 -19.34 -7.31 42.92
C GLU A 343 -19.23 -8.85 42.80
N GLY A 344 -18.22 -9.37 42.08
CA GLY A 344 -18.04 -10.81 41.88
C GLY A 344 -19.14 -11.51 41.07
N ARG A 345 -20.03 -10.75 40.42
CA ARG A 345 -21.18 -11.28 39.65
C ARG A 345 -20.73 -12.06 38.42
N LEU A 346 -19.73 -11.56 37.71
CA LEU A 346 -19.16 -12.23 36.53
C LEU A 346 -18.25 -13.38 36.97
N ARG A 347 -18.33 -14.52 36.29
CA ARG A 347 -17.56 -15.73 36.61
C ARG A 347 -16.70 -16.17 35.41
N PRO A 348 -15.44 -16.61 35.62
CA PRO A 348 -14.65 -17.24 34.57
C PRO A 348 -15.40 -18.42 33.94
N GLY A 349 -15.28 -18.57 32.62
CA GLY A 349 -15.96 -19.61 31.83
C GLY A 349 -17.32 -19.21 31.28
N MET A 350 -17.95 -18.14 31.75
CA MET A 350 -19.18 -17.60 31.14
C MET A 350 -18.94 -17.21 29.67
N PHE A 351 -19.87 -17.62 28.80
CA PHE A 351 -19.91 -17.18 27.41
C PHE A 351 -20.44 -15.74 27.32
N VAL A 352 -19.91 -15.01 26.35
CA VAL A 352 -20.14 -13.59 26.16
C VAL A 352 -20.47 -13.31 24.70
N ARG A 353 -21.50 -12.48 24.49
CA ARG A 353 -21.76 -11.79 23.22
C ARG A 353 -21.34 -10.33 23.40
N ALA A 354 -20.45 -9.84 22.56
CA ALA A 354 -19.90 -8.50 22.68
C ALA A 354 -20.15 -7.67 21.41
N GLU A 355 -20.46 -6.39 21.60
CA GLU A 355 -20.47 -5.39 20.55
C GLU A 355 -19.29 -4.44 20.78
N LEU A 356 -18.30 -4.53 19.89
CA LEU A 356 -17.19 -3.58 19.80
C LEU A 356 -17.61 -2.45 18.87
N HIS A 357 -17.57 -1.22 19.37
CA HIS A 357 -17.89 -0.04 18.59
C HIS A 357 -16.59 0.67 18.20
N ALA A 358 -16.35 0.73 16.89
CA ALA A 358 -15.19 1.35 16.29
C ALA A 358 -15.62 2.58 15.50
N THR A 359 -15.21 3.75 15.97
CA THR A 359 -15.44 5.03 15.28
C THR A 359 -14.18 5.43 14.51
N LEU A 360 -14.38 5.97 13.31
CA LEU A 360 -13.38 6.75 12.57
C LEU A 360 -13.83 8.21 12.55
N ASP A 361 -13.69 8.83 13.72
CA ASP A 361 -13.87 10.24 14.01
C ASP A 361 -12.50 10.92 14.13
N GLY A 362 -12.22 11.78 13.16
CA GLY A 362 -11.11 12.72 13.21
C GLY A 362 -11.53 14.01 12.52
N ASP A 363 -10.78 15.10 12.74
CA ASP A 363 -11.08 16.45 12.23
C ASP A 363 -11.44 16.50 10.74
N ARG A 364 -10.94 15.54 9.96
CA ARG A 364 -11.38 15.29 8.60
C ARG A 364 -11.94 13.87 8.45
N PRO A 365 -13.28 13.68 8.46
CA PRO A 365 -13.88 12.37 8.30
C PRO A 365 -13.48 11.67 6.99
N PRO A 366 -13.45 10.32 6.97
CA PRO A 366 -13.08 9.58 5.77
C PRO A 366 -14.05 9.82 4.62
N LEU A 367 -13.52 9.81 3.40
CA LEU A 367 -14.33 9.77 2.19
C LEU A 367 -14.91 8.35 2.04
N VAL A 368 -16.17 8.23 1.64
CA VAL A 368 -16.86 6.93 1.56
C VAL A 368 -17.78 6.81 0.35
N ILE A 369 -18.02 5.57 -0.06
CA ILE A 369 -18.99 5.20 -1.10
C ILE A 369 -19.88 4.03 -0.64
N PRO A 370 -21.14 3.94 -1.11
CA PRO A 370 -21.99 2.79 -0.81
C PRO A 370 -21.36 1.48 -1.27
N ALA A 371 -21.55 0.40 -0.50
CA ALA A 371 -20.91 -0.89 -0.73
C ALA A 371 -21.35 -1.61 -2.02
N SER A 372 -22.38 -1.10 -2.71
CA SER A 372 -22.80 -1.57 -4.03
C SER A 372 -22.14 -0.83 -5.20
N ALA A 373 -21.41 0.26 -4.96
CA ALA A 373 -20.75 1.04 -6.02
C ALA A 373 -19.48 0.37 -6.61
N PRO A 374 -18.52 -0.14 -5.80
CA PRO A 374 -17.31 -0.72 -6.35
C PRO A 374 -17.54 -2.14 -6.88
N LEU A 375 -17.02 -2.39 -8.09
CA LEU A 375 -16.85 -3.69 -8.69
C LEU A 375 -15.47 -4.22 -8.31
N ILE A 376 -15.41 -5.25 -7.47
CA ILE A 376 -14.16 -5.74 -6.87
C ILE A 376 -13.69 -7.01 -7.58
N THR A 377 -12.44 -7.01 -8.06
CA THR A 377 -11.78 -8.17 -8.69
C THR A 377 -10.45 -8.47 -8.00
N GLY A 378 -10.47 -9.44 -7.07
CA GLY A 378 -9.31 -9.75 -6.23
C GLY A 378 -8.94 -8.57 -5.33
N LYS A 379 -7.78 -7.97 -5.57
CA LYS A 379 -7.31 -6.76 -4.85
C LYS A 379 -7.73 -5.43 -5.50
N ARG A 380 -8.25 -5.46 -6.74
CA ARG A 380 -8.63 -4.26 -7.51
C ARG A 380 -10.08 -3.88 -7.26
N ALA A 381 -10.38 -2.59 -7.31
CA ALA A 381 -11.75 -2.08 -7.25
C ALA A 381 -11.97 -1.02 -8.34
N VAL A 382 -12.99 -1.22 -9.17
CA VAL A 382 -13.40 -0.27 -10.22
C VAL A 382 -14.74 0.34 -9.84
N VAL A 383 -14.85 1.67 -9.94
CA VAL A 383 -16.09 2.42 -9.74
C VAL A 383 -16.42 3.20 -11.01
N TYR A 384 -17.69 3.46 -11.27
CA TYR A 384 -18.11 4.32 -12.37
C TYR A 384 -18.64 5.65 -11.82
N VAL A 385 -18.03 6.75 -12.25
CA VAL A 385 -18.40 8.12 -11.85
C VAL A 385 -19.19 8.76 -12.99
N ALA A 386 -20.30 9.43 -12.69
CA ALA A 386 -21.02 10.24 -13.66
C ALA A 386 -20.28 11.55 -13.90
N VAL A 387 -19.98 11.86 -15.17
CA VAL A 387 -19.28 13.10 -15.53
C VAL A 387 -20.22 14.30 -15.29
N PRO A 388 -19.74 15.39 -14.64
CA PRO A 388 -20.51 16.63 -14.50
C PRO A 388 -20.95 17.17 -15.86
N ASP A 389 -22.14 17.79 -15.90
CA ASP A 389 -22.69 18.50 -17.06
C ASP A 389 -22.84 17.69 -18.37
N GLU A 390 -22.60 16.37 -18.33
CA GLU A 390 -22.78 15.43 -19.43
C GLU A 390 -23.78 14.30 -19.10
N PRO A 391 -25.08 14.49 -19.34
CA PRO A 391 -26.11 13.50 -18.97
C PRO A 391 -25.99 12.17 -19.71
N GLY A 392 -25.41 11.18 -19.03
CA GLY A 392 -25.25 9.81 -19.55
C GLY A 392 -23.82 9.42 -19.89
N THR A 393 -22.87 10.32 -19.68
CA THR A 393 -21.44 10.00 -19.68
C THR A 393 -21.01 9.47 -18.32
N TYR A 394 -20.34 8.32 -18.33
CA TYR A 394 -19.75 7.67 -17.16
C TYR A 394 -18.27 7.40 -17.40
N GLU A 395 -17.47 7.53 -16.35
CA GLU A 395 -16.03 7.32 -16.36
C GLU A 395 -15.70 6.21 -15.37
N GLY A 396 -15.12 5.10 -15.84
CA GLY A 396 -14.59 4.07 -14.96
C GLY A 396 -13.29 4.53 -14.32
N ARG A 397 -13.14 4.41 -13.01
CA ARG A 397 -11.89 4.67 -12.28
C ARG A 397 -11.50 3.48 -11.44
N GLU A 398 -10.21 3.19 -11.39
CA GLU A 398 -9.65 2.26 -10.43
C GLU A 398 -9.36 3.01 -9.13
N VAL A 399 -9.82 2.48 -8.00
CA VAL A 399 -9.79 3.17 -6.70
C VAL A 399 -9.15 2.30 -5.63
N VAL A 400 -8.43 2.94 -4.70
CA VAL A 400 -7.93 2.26 -3.51
C VAL A 400 -9.00 2.36 -2.43
N LEU A 401 -9.58 1.21 -2.07
CA LEU A 401 -10.54 1.10 -0.97
C LEU A 401 -9.83 0.81 0.36
N GLY A 402 -10.33 1.43 1.42
CA GLY A 402 -10.04 1.06 2.80
C GLY A 402 -10.99 -0.04 3.29
N PRO A 403 -11.03 -0.29 4.62
CA PRO A 403 -11.86 -1.34 5.19
C PRO A 403 -13.36 -1.09 4.96
N ARG A 404 -14.13 -2.17 4.88
CA ARG A 404 -15.60 -2.13 4.70
C ARG A 404 -16.30 -1.75 6.01
N ALA A 405 -17.07 -0.67 5.95
CA ALA A 405 -17.95 -0.17 6.99
C ALA A 405 -19.42 -0.53 6.68
N ASP A 406 -19.72 -1.82 6.82
CA ASP A 406 -21.04 -2.45 6.67
C ASP A 406 -21.74 -2.15 5.34
N ARG A 407 -22.47 -1.03 5.27
CA ARG A 407 -23.16 -0.52 4.07
C ARG A 407 -22.26 0.29 3.12
N TYR A 408 -21.01 0.55 3.47
CA TYR A 408 -20.10 1.45 2.75
C TYR A 408 -18.66 0.92 2.72
N TYR A 409 -17.85 1.44 1.79
CA TYR A 409 -16.38 1.35 1.84
C TYR A 409 -15.79 2.72 2.15
N VAL A 410 -14.74 2.74 2.97
CA VAL A 410 -13.81 3.89 3.04
C VAL A 410 -13.06 3.96 1.71
N VAL A 411 -12.86 5.16 1.19
CA VAL A 411 -12.03 5.42 0.01
C VAL A 411 -10.70 6.03 0.47
N ARG A 412 -9.59 5.40 0.08
CA ARG A 412 -8.23 5.93 0.31
C ARG A 412 -7.82 6.88 -0.80
N TYR A 413 -8.07 6.51 -2.06
CA TYR A 413 -7.67 7.28 -3.22
C TYR A 413 -8.54 6.97 -4.46
N GLY A 414 -8.55 7.90 -5.43
CA GLY A 414 -9.19 7.74 -6.74
C GLY A 414 -10.58 8.37 -6.90
N LEU A 415 -11.13 8.99 -5.85
CA LEU A 415 -12.38 9.76 -5.89
C LEU A 415 -12.25 11.09 -5.14
N ARG A 416 -13.11 12.04 -5.51
CA ARG A 416 -13.27 13.35 -4.87
C ARG A 416 -14.65 13.48 -4.24
N GLU A 417 -14.76 14.39 -3.29
CA GLU A 417 -16.01 14.70 -2.61
C GLU A 417 -16.98 15.44 -3.55
N GLY A 418 -18.27 15.12 -3.47
CA GLY A 418 -19.31 15.64 -4.37
C GLY A 418 -19.45 14.92 -5.72
N GLU A 419 -18.50 14.04 -6.08
CA GLU A 419 -18.64 13.18 -7.27
C GLU A 419 -19.83 12.23 -7.11
N ARG A 420 -20.40 11.74 -8.22
CA ARG A 420 -21.56 10.82 -8.20
C ARG A 420 -21.17 9.46 -8.73
N VAL A 421 -21.08 8.45 -7.86
CA VAL A 421 -20.76 7.07 -8.23
C VAL A 421 -22.03 6.26 -8.56
N VAL A 422 -21.91 5.33 -9.49
CA VAL A 422 -22.97 4.39 -9.86
C VAL A 422 -23.10 3.29 -8.82
N THR A 423 -24.25 3.24 -8.13
CA THR A 423 -24.57 2.25 -7.08
C THR A 423 -25.47 1.10 -7.52
N ARG A 424 -26.09 1.22 -8.70
CA ARG A 424 -26.86 0.17 -9.38
C ARG A 424 -26.63 0.31 -10.88
N GLY A 425 -26.51 -0.82 -11.59
CA GLY A 425 -26.23 -0.83 -13.04
C GLY A 425 -24.75 -0.71 -13.41
N ASN A 426 -23.85 -0.54 -12.44
CA ASN A 426 -22.39 -0.53 -12.61
C ASN A 426 -21.87 -1.76 -13.37
N PHE A 427 -22.29 -2.98 -13.04
CA PHE A 427 -21.87 -4.18 -13.77
C PHE A 427 -22.30 -4.18 -15.25
N LYS A 428 -23.45 -3.58 -15.59
CA LYS A 428 -23.90 -3.43 -16.99
C LYS A 428 -23.08 -2.38 -17.74
N ILE A 429 -22.68 -1.31 -17.06
CA ILE A 429 -21.76 -0.30 -17.58
C ILE A 429 -20.38 -0.93 -17.84
N ASP A 430 -19.83 -1.69 -16.89
CA ASP A 430 -18.55 -2.39 -17.05
C ASP A 430 -18.60 -3.41 -18.20
N SER A 431 -19.68 -4.19 -18.28
CA SER A 431 -19.92 -5.11 -19.41
C SER A 431 -19.92 -4.38 -20.76
N ALA A 432 -20.53 -3.20 -20.85
CA ALA A 432 -20.53 -2.39 -22.07
C ALA A 432 -19.13 -1.84 -22.41
N VAL A 433 -18.37 -1.38 -21.40
CA VAL A 433 -16.96 -0.95 -21.55
C VAL A 433 -16.09 -2.12 -22.05
N GLN A 434 -16.27 -3.32 -21.47
CA GLN A 434 -15.58 -4.54 -21.89
C GLN A 434 -15.94 -4.96 -23.32
N ILE A 435 -17.21 -4.89 -23.73
CA ILE A 435 -17.65 -5.17 -25.11
C ILE A 435 -17.02 -4.20 -26.12
N LEU A 436 -16.81 -2.93 -25.72
CA LEU A 436 -16.08 -1.95 -26.52
C LEU A 436 -14.55 -2.16 -26.53
N ALA A 437 -14.06 -3.22 -25.88
CA ALA A 437 -12.64 -3.56 -25.68
C ALA A 437 -11.83 -2.48 -24.94
N LYS A 438 -12.49 -1.67 -24.10
CA LYS A 438 -11.87 -0.67 -23.21
C LYS A 438 -11.44 -1.32 -21.88
N PRO A 439 -10.54 -0.70 -21.09
CA PRO A 439 -10.18 -1.20 -19.77
C PRO A 439 -11.40 -1.34 -18.85
N SER A 440 -11.54 -2.50 -18.20
CA SER A 440 -12.70 -2.86 -17.37
C SER A 440 -12.27 -3.68 -16.14
N MET A 441 -13.23 -4.13 -15.32
CA MET A 441 -12.93 -4.99 -14.16
C MET A 441 -12.24 -6.31 -14.58
N MET A 442 -12.68 -6.91 -15.70
CA MET A 442 -12.22 -8.22 -16.20
C MET A 442 -11.08 -8.13 -17.22
N THR A 443 -10.96 -7.03 -17.97
CA THR A 443 -9.86 -6.78 -18.93
C THR A 443 -9.10 -5.52 -18.50
N PRO A 444 -8.09 -5.63 -17.62
CA PRO A 444 -7.43 -4.47 -16.99
C PRO A 444 -6.75 -3.51 -17.98
N GLU A 445 -6.29 -4.02 -19.12
CA GLU A 445 -5.55 -3.24 -20.13
C GLU A 445 -6.43 -2.88 -21.34
N GLY A 446 -7.71 -3.30 -21.34
CA GLY A 446 -8.53 -3.36 -22.55
C GLY A 446 -8.05 -4.45 -23.52
N GLY A 447 -8.64 -4.46 -24.72
CA GLY A 447 -8.35 -5.47 -25.75
C GLY A 447 -8.98 -6.84 -25.46
N GLY A 448 -9.83 -7.33 -26.38
CA GLY A 448 -10.44 -8.66 -26.26
C GLY A 448 -9.47 -9.80 -26.62
N GLY A 449 -8.45 -10.02 -25.79
CA GLY A 449 -7.63 -11.22 -25.84
C GLY A 449 -8.40 -12.43 -25.29
N GLY A 450 -8.89 -13.29 -26.18
CA GLY A 450 -9.62 -14.50 -25.79
C GLY A 450 -8.75 -15.43 -24.93
N GLY A 451 -9.33 -15.97 -23.86
CA GLY A 451 -8.68 -17.00 -23.05
C GLY A 451 -8.40 -18.25 -23.87
N MET A 452 -7.15 -18.49 -24.24
CA MET A 452 -6.73 -19.76 -24.82
C MET A 452 -6.78 -20.83 -23.73
N HIS A 453 -7.69 -21.80 -23.88
CA HIS A 453 -7.77 -22.95 -22.98
C HIS A 453 -6.49 -23.82 -23.12
N HIS A 454 -5.54 -23.63 -22.20
CA HIS A 454 -4.35 -24.48 -22.13
C HIS A 454 -4.68 -25.85 -21.54
N HIS A 455 -4.84 -26.84 -22.41
CA HIS A 455 -4.62 -28.24 -22.02
C HIS A 455 -3.13 -28.59 -22.14
N GLY A 456 -2.52 -29.00 -21.01
CA GLY A 456 -1.35 -29.88 -20.99
C GLY A 456 0.03 -29.29 -21.31
N GLY A 457 0.74 -28.88 -20.25
CA GLY A 457 2.16 -29.22 -20.04
C GLY A 457 3.18 -28.96 -21.16
N SER A 458 3.58 -27.69 -21.32
CA SER A 458 4.91 -27.33 -21.81
C SER A 458 5.39 -26.03 -21.13
N GLU A 459 6.70 -25.83 -21.02
CA GLU A 459 7.31 -24.68 -20.34
C GLU A 459 6.88 -23.34 -20.97
N PRO A 460 6.86 -22.24 -20.19
CA PRO A 460 6.49 -20.93 -20.71
C PRO A 460 7.52 -20.45 -21.74
N ALA A 461 7.21 -20.65 -23.02
CA ALA A 461 7.95 -20.06 -24.11
C ALA A 461 7.93 -18.54 -23.93
N LYS A 462 9.11 -17.92 -23.77
CA LYS A 462 9.27 -16.47 -23.60
C LYS A 462 8.44 -15.75 -24.66
N ALA A 463 7.46 -14.96 -24.21
CA ALA A 463 6.64 -14.15 -25.08
C ALA A 463 7.55 -13.23 -25.90
N LYS A 464 7.75 -13.55 -27.18
CA LYS A 464 8.43 -12.67 -28.13
C LYS A 464 7.58 -11.40 -28.21
N ALA A 465 8.15 -10.29 -27.76
CA ALA A 465 7.47 -9.00 -27.76
C ALA A 465 6.84 -8.72 -29.13
N ALA A 466 5.55 -8.40 -29.13
CA ALA A 466 4.91 -7.75 -30.27
C ALA A 466 5.56 -6.37 -30.42
N SER A 467 6.53 -6.27 -31.33
CA SER A 467 7.33 -5.07 -31.54
C SER A 467 6.61 -4.09 -32.46
N ARG A 468 6.86 -2.80 -32.23
CA ARG A 468 6.37 -1.64 -33.02
C ARG A 468 4.87 -1.31 -32.88
N ALA A 469 4.47 -0.95 -31.66
CA ALA A 469 3.72 0.31 -31.53
C ALA A 469 4.70 1.47 -31.78
N GLY A 470 4.29 2.50 -32.53
CA GLY A 470 5.13 3.66 -32.77
C GLY A 470 5.33 4.46 -31.48
N VAL A 471 6.54 4.98 -31.26
CA VAL A 471 6.81 5.91 -30.15
C VAL A 471 5.86 7.10 -30.26
N MET A 472 5.11 7.40 -29.19
CA MET A 472 4.27 8.59 -29.18
C MET A 472 5.12 9.85 -29.22
N GLU A 473 4.90 10.68 -30.23
CA GLU A 473 5.42 12.05 -30.24
C GLU A 473 4.69 12.85 -29.14
N VAL A 474 5.49 13.41 -28.23
CA VAL A 474 5.02 14.21 -27.09
C VAL A 474 5.96 15.41 -26.92
N PRO A 475 5.46 16.56 -26.42
CA PRO A 475 6.30 17.75 -26.28
C PRO A 475 7.54 17.52 -25.41
N ALA A 476 8.64 18.18 -25.76
CA ALA A 476 9.90 18.11 -24.99
C ALA A 476 9.71 18.55 -23.52
N LEU A 477 8.84 19.54 -23.27
CA LEU A 477 8.46 19.98 -21.92
C LEU A 477 7.82 18.86 -21.10
N PHE A 478 6.92 18.07 -21.69
CA PHE A 478 6.31 16.92 -21.02
C PHE A 478 7.35 15.84 -20.72
N ARG A 479 8.23 15.50 -21.67
CA ARG A 479 9.35 14.56 -21.43
C ARG A 479 10.25 15.03 -20.28
N ARG A 480 10.53 16.34 -20.18
CA ARG A 480 11.31 16.93 -19.07
C ARG A 480 10.60 16.78 -17.72
N GLN A 481 9.27 16.91 -17.67
CA GLN A 481 8.48 16.69 -16.45
C GLN A 481 8.44 15.23 -15.98
N LEU A 482 8.77 14.27 -16.84
CA LEU A 482 8.91 12.87 -16.43
C LEU A 482 10.26 12.55 -15.80
N MET A 483 11.28 13.42 -15.92
CA MET A 483 12.60 13.20 -15.28
C MET A 483 12.48 13.02 -13.74
N PRO A 484 11.77 13.87 -12.98
CA PRO A 484 11.59 13.67 -11.53
C PRO A 484 10.78 12.41 -11.19
N VAL A 485 9.83 12.02 -12.05
CA VAL A 485 9.07 10.76 -11.87
C VAL A 485 10.00 9.56 -11.99
N MET A 486 10.90 9.57 -12.98
CA MET A 486 11.90 8.51 -13.18
C MET A 486 12.92 8.46 -12.04
N GLN A 487 13.40 9.62 -11.57
CA GLN A 487 14.30 9.71 -10.41
C GLN A 487 13.66 9.17 -9.12
N ALA A 488 12.42 9.58 -8.82
CA ALA A 488 11.70 9.11 -7.64
C ALA A 488 11.40 7.60 -7.72
N TYR A 489 11.07 7.07 -8.91
CA TYR A 489 10.93 5.63 -9.13
C TYR A 489 12.25 4.87 -8.90
N GLY A 490 13.38 5.42 -9.36
CA GLY A 490 14.72 4.88 -9.07
C GLY A 490 15.00 4.79 -7.56
N ALA A 491 14.69 5.85 -6.81
CA ALA A 491 14.84 5.87 -5.35
C ALA A 491 13.91 4.87 -4.64
N VAL A 492 12.66 4.70 -5.11
CA VAL A 492 11.76 3.64 -4.60
C VAL A 492 12.39 2.27 -4.80
N ARG A 493 12.90 2.00 -6.01
CA ARG A 493 13.50 0.72 -6.35
C ARG A 493 14.74 0.43 -5.51
N GLU A 494 15.66 1.37 -5.38
CA GLU A 494 16.88 1.24 -4.56
C GLU A 494 16.52 0.94 -3.09
N ALA A 495 15.59 1.69 -2.49
CA ALA A 495 15.18 1.49 -1.12
C ALA A 495 14.46 0.14 -0.89
N VAL A 496 13.65 -0.31 -1.85
CA VAL A 496 12.99 -1.63 -1.79
C VAL A 496 13.98 -2.78 -1.96
N GLU A 497 14.95 -2.66 -2.89
CA GLU A 497 16.04 -3.64 -3.06
C GLU A 497 16.92 -3.73 -1.81
N ALA A 498 17.24 -2.58 -1.19
CA ALA A 498 17.96 -2.49 0.09
C ALA A 498 17.14 -2.94 1.31
N ARG A 499 15.84 -3.18 1.15
CA ARG A 499 14.85 -3.48 2.21
C ARG A 499 14.68 -2.38 3.28
N ASP A 500 15.09 -1.15 2.97
CA ASP A 500 14.85 0.01 3.85
C ASP A 500 13.43 0.56 3.63
N TRP A 501 12.51 0.12 4.49
CA TRP A 501 11.12 0.54 4.44
C TRP A 501 10.87 1.98 4.92
N THR A 502 11.84 2.61 5.59
CA THR A 502 11.75 4.02 5.98
C THR A 502 12.07 4.90 4.77
N ALA A 503 13.21 4.62 4.11
CA ALA A 503 13.58 5.28 2.86
C ALA A 503 12.54 5.04 1.76
N ALA A 504 12.07 3.80 1.60
CA ALA A 504 11.05 3.46 0.59
C ALA A 504 9.76 4.25 0.83
N ARG A 505 9.30 4.40 2.08
CA ARG A 505 8.09 5.19 2.40
C ARG A 505 8.23 6.66 2.00
N SER A 506 9.41 7.25 2.16
CA SER A 506 9.69 8.61 1.65
C SER A 506 9.63 8.63 0.12
N ALA A 507 10.40 7.76 -0.54
CA ALA A 507 10.49 7.72 -2.00
C ALA A 507 9.14 7.46 -2.68
N TYR A 508 8.26 6.65 -2.09
CA TYR A 508 6.87 6.48 -2.55
C TYR A 508 6.09 7.82 -2.47
N GLY A 509 6.24 8.57 -1.37
CA GLY A 509 5.67 9.91 -1.25
C GLY A 509 6.19 10.89 -2.30
N ASP A 510 7.50 10.88 -2.54
CA ASP A 510 8.18 11.70 -3.55
C ASP A 510 7.72 11.34 -4.98
N LEU A 511 7.56 10.05 -5.27
CA LEU A 511 7.03 9.56 -6.54
C LEU A 511 5.60 10.02 -6.78
N LYS A 512 4.73 9.96 -5.76
CA LYS A 512 3.38 10.53 -5.87
C LYS A 512 3.42 12.04 -6.11
N ALA A 513 4.28 12.78 -5.39
CA ALA A 513 4.42 14.21 -5.57
C ALA A 513 4.93 14.56 -6.98
N ALA A 514 5.85 13.79 -7.54
CA ALA A 514 6.30 13.93 -8.92
C ALA A 514 5.15 13.67 -9.92
N LEU A 515 4.40 12.59 -9.76
CA LEU A 515 3.23 12.25 -10.59
C LEU A 515 2.07 13.27 -10.48
N ASP A 516 1.98 14.02 -9.39
CA ASP A 516 1.00 15.11 -9.20
C ASP A 516 1.47 16.46 -9.78
N ARG A 517 2.77 16.63 -10.09
CA ARG A 517 3.35 17.86 -10.68
C ARG A 517 3.42 17.87 -12.21
N VAL A 518 3.18 16.74 -12.86
CA VAL A 518 3.18 16.65 -14.34
C VAL A 518 1.98 17.41 -14.91
N ASP A 519 2.24 18.34 -15.81
CA ASP A 519 1.26 19.18 -16.50
C ASP A 519 0.66 18.39 -17.67
N ASP A 520 -0.42 17.66 -17.40
CA ASP A 520 -1.15 16.90 -18.42
C ASP A 520 -1.81 17.82 -19.46
N GLY A 521 -1.89 19.13 -19.21
CA GLY A 521 -2.28 20.16 -20.17
C GLY A 521 -1.39 20.20 -21.42
N LEU A 522 -0.19 19.64 -21.35
CA LEU A 522 0.74 19.50 -22.47
C LEU A 522 0.43 18.32 -23.41
N LEU A 523 -0.58 17.50 -23.08
CA LEU A 523 -0.98 16.34 -23.88
C LEU A 523 -2.44 16.44 -24.33
N ASP A 524 -2.67 15.99 -25.57
CA ASP A 524 -3.99 15.80 -26.16
C ASP A 524 -4.13 14.39 -26.77
N GLY A 525 -5.37 14.00 -27.09
CA GLY A 525 -5.65 12.76 -27.83
C GLY A 525 -5.09 11.50 -27.15
N HIS A 526 -4.48 10.61 -27.93
CA HIS A 526 -4.02 9.31 -27.45
C HIS A 526 -2.92 9.39 -26.37
N PRO A 527 -1.85 10.21 -26.50
CA PRO A 527 -0.89 10.42 -25.41
C PRO A 527 -1.53 10.82 -24.09
N TRP A 528 -2.51 11.73 -24.12
CA TRP A 528 -3.22 12.15 -22.92
C TRP A 528 -4.02 10.99 -22.29
N MET A 529 -4.75 10.22 -23.11
CA MET A 529 -5.51 9.06 -22.63
C MET A 529 -4.64 8.01 -21.94
N VAL A 530 -3.42 7.76 -22.47
CA VAL A 530 -2.47 6.82 -21.89
C VAL A 530 -1.87 7.37 -20.59
N TRP A 531 -1.59 8.68 -20.52
CA TRP A 531 -1.11 9.34 -19.31
C TRP A 531 -2.16 9.33 -18.19
N ASP A 532 -3.42 9.64 -18.51
CA ASP A 532 -4.55 9.65 -17.56
C ASP A 532 -4.72 8.27 -16.89
N GLU A 533 -4.82 7.20 -17.67
CA GLU A 533 -4.95 5.82 -17.19
C GLU A 533 -3.72 5.38 -16.37
N LEU A 534 -2.49 5.60 -16.88
CA LEU A 534 -1.28 5.16 -16.20
C LEU A 534 -0.99 5.95 -14.94
N SER A 535 -1.19 7.28 -14.93
CA SER A 535 -0.95 8.11 -13.75
C SER A 535 -1.95 7.82 -12.64
N MET A 536 -3.22 7.51 -12.95
CA MET A 536 -4.19 6.98 -11.99
C MET A 536 -3.69 5.67 -11.35
N LEU A 537 -3.28 4.70 -12.17
CA LEU A 537 -2.83 3.38 -11.70
C LEU A 537 -1.56 3.47 -10.84
N LEU A 538 -0.56 4.25 -11.28
CA LEU A 538 0.67 4.48 -10.51
C LEU A 538 0.39 5.15 -9.16
N LYS A 539 -0.53 6.12 -9.11
CA LYS A 539 -0.93 6.75 -7.84
C LYS A 539 -1.69 5.76 -6.94
N ASN A 540 -2.47 4.84 -7.50
CA ASN A 540 -3.06 3.73 -6.74
C ASN A 540 -1.99 2.82 -6.13
N ASP A 541 -1.00 2.37 -6.92
CA ASP A 541 0.08 1.48 -6.44
C ASP A 541 0.87 2.12 -5.31
N VAL A 542 1.19 3.41 -5.43
CA VAL A 542 1.88 4.16 -4.38
C VAL A 542 1.07 4.19 -3.08
N ILE A 543 -0.25 4.45 -3.15
CA ILE A 543 -1.10 4.46 -1.95
C ILE A 543 -1.20 3.06 -1.33
N VAL A 544 -1.31 2.00 -2.15
CA VAL A 544 -1.29 0.61 -1.69
C VAL A 544 0.04 0.26 -1.01
N ALA A 545 1.17 0.70 -1.56
CA ALA A 545 2.50 0.48 -0.97
C ALA A 545 2.69 1.24 0.36
N LEU A 546 2.15 2.47 0.48
CA LEU A 546 2.19 3.26 1.71
C LEU A 546 1.33 2.69 2.84
N ASP A 547 0.23 1.99 2.52
CA ASP A 547 -0.63 1.29 3.49
C ASP A 547 -0.14 -0.15 3.81
N ALA A 548 0.81 -0.72 3.04
CA ALA A 548 1.27 -2.12 3.16
C ALA A 548 2.10 -2.40 4.43
N LYS A 549 1.63 -3.34 5.26
CA LYS A 549 2.21 -3.64 6.58
C LYS A 549 3.11 -4.87 6.59
N LYS A 550 2.75 -5.92 5.84
CA LYS A 550 3.49 -7.20 5.77
C LYS A 550 4.49 -7.20 4.62
N GLU A 551 5.62 -7.90 4.73
CA GLU A 551 6.65 -7.99 3.66
C GLU A 551 6.06 -8.47 2.32
N GLY A 552 5.17 -9.46 2.34
CA GLY A 552 4.48 -9.94 1.14
C GLY A 552 3.55 -8.90 0.50
N GLU A 553 2.83 -8.11 1.30
CA GLU A 553 1.97 -7.01 0.79
C GLU A 553 2.82 -5.94 0.09
N ARG A 554 3.97 -5.60 0.68
CA ARG A 554 4.89 -4.60 0.13
C ARG A 554 5.55 -5.07 -1.17
N ARG A 555 5.94 -6.36 -1.24
CA ARG A 555 6.46 -6.98 -2.46
C ARG A 555 5.42 -6.98 -3.59
N ASP A 556 4.19 -7.35 -3.28
CA ASP A 556 3.09 -7.36 -4.25
C ASP A 556 2.76 -5.93 -4.75
N ALA A 557 2.80 -4.94 -3.87
CA ALA A 557 2.57 -3.53 -4.22
C ALA A 557 3.70 -2.98 -5.13
N PHE A 558 4.96 -3.27 -4.80
CA PHE A 558 6.10 -2.87 -5.63
C PHE A 558 6.07 -3.53 -7.02
N ALA A 559 5.68 -4.81 -7.11
CA ALA A 559 5.53 -5.50 -8.40
C ALA A 559 4.42 -4.90 -9.27
N GLY A 560 3.34 -4.39 -8.67
CA GLY A 560 2.31 -3.61 -9.38
C GLY A 560 2.87 -2.30 -9.96
N LEU A 561 3.57 -1.53 -9.12
CA LEU A 561 4.23 -0.28 -9.53
C LEU A 561 5.24 -0.52 -10.66
N GLU A 562 6.11 -1.52 -10.53
CA GLU A 562 7.11 -1.88 -11.55
C GLU A 562 6.45 -2.23 -12.89
N GLY A 563 5.36 -3.00 -12.86
CA GLY A 563 4.57 -3.31 -14.05
C GLY A 563 4.01 -2.08 -14.74
N HIS A 564 3.36 -1.19 -13.99
CA HIS A 564 2.78 0.04 -14.54
C HIS A 564 3.84 1.06 -15.00
N MET A 565 4.97 1.18 -14.30
CA MET A 565 6.11 2.00 -14.71
C MET A 565 6.77 1.46 -15.99
N GLY A 566 6.91 0.13 -16.12
CA GLY A 566 7.39 -0.51 -17.34
C GLY A 566 6.51 -0.17 -18.56
N ARG A 567 5.18 -0.15 -18.38
CA ARG A 567 4.26 0.32 -19.44
C ARG A 567 4.42 1.81 -19.74
N LEU A 568 4.55 2.66 -18.73
CA LEU A 568 4.79 4.10 -18.91
C LEU A 568 6.05 4.36 -19.73
N MET A 569 7.16 3.70 -19.36
CA MET A 569 8.43 3.79 -20.06
C MET A 569 8.32 3.33 -21.51
N ALA A 570 7.64 2.21 -21.77
CA ALA A 570 7.45 1.68 -23.12
C ALA A 570 6.60 2.60 -24.01
N GLN A 571 5.51 3.17 -23.48
CA GLN A 571 4.58 4.01 -24.23
C GLN A 571 5.15 5.39 -24.58
N PHE A 572 5.92 6.00 -23.66
CA PHE A 572 6.54 7.32 -23.86
C PHE A 572 8.02 7.26 -24.30
N ALA A 573 8.54 6.05 -24.59
CA ALA A 573 9.94 5.78 -24.96
C ALA A 573 10.97 6.37 -23.98
N LEU A 574 10.72 6.18 -22.68
CA LEU A 574 11.59 6.64 -21.59
C LEU A 574 12.66 5.60 -21.32
N ASP A 575 13.93 6.00 -21.43
CA ASP A 575 15.07 5.20 -21.03
C ASP A 575 15.52 5.65 -19.63
N HIS A 576 15.17 4.87 -18.61
CA HIS A 576 15.51 5.18 -17.21
C HIS A 576 17.01 5.41 -17.04
N GLN A 577 17.85 4.62 -17.70
CA GLN A 577 19.29 4.67 -17.49
C GLN A 577 19.88 5.96 -18.07
N LYS A 578 19.51 6.30 -19.31
CA LYS A 578 19.89 7.58 -19.94
C LYS A 578 19.29 8.80 -19.25
N MET A 579 18.07 8.71 -18.71
CA MET A 579 17.43 9.82 -17.99
C MET A 579 18.08 10.06 -16.63
N VAL A 580 18.52 9.01 -15.92
CA VAL A 580 19.31 9.17 -14.69
C VAL A 580 20.68 9.78 -15.00
N GLU A 581 21.38 9.31 -16.04
CA GLU A 581 22.66 9.87 -16.48
C GLU A 581 22.55 11.34 -16.89
N ALA A 582 21.57 11.70 -17.72
CA ALA A 582 21.30 13.06 -18.18
C ALA A 582 20.78 14.02 -17.08
N SER A 583 20.61 13.54 -15.84
CA SER A 583 20.19 14.35 -14.69
C SER A 583 21.32 14.69 -13.70
N LYS A 584 22.53 14.17 -13.94
CA LYS A 584 23.73 14.58 -13.19
C LYS A 584 24.25 15.90 -13.76
N PRO A 585 24.62 16.88 -12.92
CA PRO A 585 25.33 18.07 -13.40
C PRO A 585 26.63 17.70 -14.12
N LEU A 586 26.96 18.45 -15.17
CA LEU A 586 28.18 18.28 -15.94
C LEU A 586 29.38 18.71 -15.10
N GLU A 587 30.39 17.84 -14.99
CA GLU A 587 31.63 18.18 -14.28
C GLU A 587 32.43 19.23 -15.07
N VAL A 588 32.50 20.44 -14.53
CA VAL A 588 33.25 21.57 -15.12
C VAL A 588 34.19 22.24 -14.11
N PRO A 589 35.31 22.82 -14.57
CA PRO A 589 36.26 23.53 -13.71
C PRO A 589 35.62 24.65 -12.88
N GLU A 590 36.14 24.88 -11.67
CA GLU A 590 35.67 25.96 -10.80
C GLU A 590 35.87 27.36 -11.43
N THR A 591 36.94 27.52 -12.23
CA THR A 591 37.21 28.73 -13.02
C THR A 591 36.10 29.04 -14.01
N PHE A 592 35.61 28.03 -14.74
CA PHE A 592 34.48 28.15 -15.66
C PHE A 592 33.19 28.48 -14.90
N ARG A 593 32.91 27.80 -13.77
CA ARG A 593 31.73 28.09 -12.95
C ARG A 593 31.70 29.54 -12.45
N LYS A 594 32.86 30.11 -12.06
CA LYS A 594 32.97 31.53 -11.68
C LYS A 594 32.73 32.50 -12.85
N GLN A 595 33.19 32.16 -14.06
CA GLN A 595 32.92 32.97 -15.25
C GLN A 595 31.42 32.99 -15.59
N VAL A 596 30.76 31.82 -15.56
CA VAL A 596 29.32 31.73 -15.85
C VAL A 596 28.44 32.29 -14.73
N ALA A 597 28.87 32.21 -13.46
CA ALA A 597 28.18 32.88 -12.35
C ALA A 597 28.05 34.40 -12.60
N GLY A 598 29.10 35.05 -13.11
CA GLY A 598 29.03 36.47 -13.49
C GLY A 598 28.06 36.77 -14.64
N VAL A 599 27.78 35.80 -15.52
CA VAL A 599 26.73 35.92 -16.56
C VAL A 599 25.34 35.88 -15.92
N ILE A 600 25.14 35.02 -14.90
CA ILE A 600 23.90 34.97 -14.12
C ILE A 600 23.70 36.28 -13.33
N ASP A 601 24.74 36.82 -12.69
CA ASP A 601 24.65 38.09 -11.95
C ASP A 601 24.19 39.24 -12.87
N ALA A 602 24.79 39.36 -14.07
CA ALA A 602 24.37 40.35 -15.08
C ALA A 602 22.93 40.10 -15.61
N TYR A 603 22.50 38.84 -15.68
CA TYR A 603 21.11 38.49 -16.00
C TYR A 603 20.14 38.92 -14.88
N LEU A 604 20.52 38.79 -13.61
CA LEU A 604 19.70 39.21 -12.46
C LEU A 604 19.53 40.74 -12.42
N GLU A 605 20.54 41.51 -12.83
CA GLU A 605 20.40 42.97 -13.01
C GLU A 605 19.34 43.30 -14.09
N ALA A 606 19.34 42.59 -15.22
CA ALA A 606 18.33 42.75 -16.26
C ALA A 606 16.92 42.29 -15.82
N HIS A 607 16.83 41.25 -14.98
CA HIS A 607 15.59 40.79 -14.35
C HIS A 607 14.96 41.88 -13.47
N GLU A 608 15.72 42.45 -12.53
CA GLU A 608 15.22 43.46 -11.60
C GLU A 608 14.80 44.74 -12.32
N ALA A 609 15.58 45.18 -13.32
CA ALA A 609 15.22 46.33 -14.15
C ALA A 609 13.91 46.11 -14.92
N LEU A 610 13.65 44.89 -15.43
CA LEU A 610 12.39 44.55 -16.10
C LEU A 610 11.20 44.41 -15.15
N ALA A 611 11.41 43.87 -13.94
CA ALA A 611 10.40 43.81 -12.89
C ALA A 611 9.99 45.22 -12.42
N ALA A 612 10.92 46.18 -12.44
CA ALA A 612 10.70 47.58 -12.10
C ALA A 612 10.23 48.48 -13.28
N ASP A 613 9.92 47.90 -14.45
CA ASP A 613 9.57 48.61 -15.71
C ASP A 613 10.62 49.59 -16.26
N LYS A 614 11.85 49.51 -15.75
CA LYS A 614 12.97 50.40 -16.13
C LYS A 614 13.66 49.95 -17.42
N THR A 615 12.99 50.23 -18.53
CA THR A 615 13.40 49.74 -19.87
C THR A 615 14.82 50.16 -20.27
N GLN A 616 15.30 51.35 -19.88
CA GLN A 616 16.67 51.79 -20.18
C GLN A 616 17.73 51.03 -19.37
N GLU A 617 17.55 50.92 -18.04
CA GLU A 617 18.45 50.13 -17.18
C GLU A 617 18.48 48.66 -17.61
N ALA A 618 17.35 48.10 -18.06
CA ALA A 618 17.28 46.74 -18.60
C ALA A 618 18.07 46.57 -19.92
N GLN A 619 18.05 47.58 -20.81
CA GLN A 619 18.83 47.57 -22.04
C GLN A 619 20.34 47.66 -21.76
N GLU A 620 20.74 48.47 -20.78
CA GLU A 620 22.13 48.61 -20.34
C GLU A 620 22.64 47.32 -19.68
N ALA A 621 21.85 46.68 -18.81
CA ALA A 621 22.18 45.40 -18.20
C ALA A 621 22.36 44.28 -19.25
N VAL A 622 21.50 44.22 -20.27
CA VAL A 622 21.60 43.24 -21.38
C VAL A 622 22.90 43.40 -22.19
N ASN A 623 23.36 44.64 -22.42
CA ASN A 623 24.67 44.89 -23.03
C ASN A 623 25.82 44.42 -22.11
N GLY A 624 25.62 44.51 -20.79
CA GLY A 624 26.51 43.94 -19.77
C GLY A 624 26.61 42.42 -19.89
N ILE A 625 25.48 41.71 -20.06
CA ILE A 625 25.45 40.24 -20.23
C ILE A 625 26.35 39.81 -21.39
N ARG A 626 26.24 40.41 -22.60
CA ARG A 626 27.14 40.06 -23.72
C ARG A 626 28.61 40.32 -23.39
N THR A 627 28.90 41.41 -22.69
CA THR A 627 30.27 41.78 -22.29
C THR A 627 30.90 40.76 -21.33
N VAL A 628 30.11 40.17 -20.43
CA VAL A 628 30.57 39.10 -19.52
C VAL A 628 30.63 37.75 -20.24
N LEU A 629 29.63 37.44 -21.07
CA LEU A 629 29.56 36.22 -21.87
C LEU A 629 30.77 36.06 -22.81
N GLY A 630 31.21 37.14 -23.46
CA GLY A 630 32.41 37.18 -24.31
C GLY A 630 33.73 37.02 -23.56
N ARG A 631 33.73 36.95 -22.22
CA ARG A 631 34.91 36.67 -21.37
C ARG A 631 34.96 35.24 -20.84
N VAL A 632 33.95 34.42 -21.15
CA VAL A 632 33.92 33.00 -20.73
C VAL A 632 34.90 32.22 -21.60
N ASP A 633 35.85 31.52 -20.97
CA ASP A 633 36.89 30.77 -21.67
C ASP A 633 36.38 29.37 -22.06
N MET A 634 36.07 29.23 -23.35
CA MET A 634 35.56 27.98 -23.93
C MET A 634 36.60 26.85 -23.98
N ALA A 635 37.90 27.15 -23.81
CA ALA A 635 38.95 26.13 -23.75
C ALA A 635 38.93 25.35 -22.42
N LEU A 636 38.20 25.83 -21.40
CA LEU A 636 37.99 25.14 -20.14
C LEU A 636 36.99 23.96 -20.23
N LEU A 637 36.32 23.78 -21.37
CA LEU A 637 35.30 22.76 -21.58
C LEU A 637 35.75 21.66 -22.55
N GLN A 638 35.35 20.42 -22.26
CA GLN A 638 35.58 19.25 -23.12
C GLN A 638 34.32 18.37 -23.21
N GLY A 639 34.23 17.55 -24.25
CA GLY A 639 33.15 16.57 -24.42
C GLY A 639 31.74 17.17 -24.38
N ASP A 640 30.84 16.50 -23.67
CA ASP A 640 29.42 16.86 -23.57
C ASP A 640 29.21 18.26 -22.98
N ALA A 641 30.08 18.69 -22.06
CA ALA A 641 30.03 20.03 -21.48
C ALA A 641 30.32 21.13 -22.52
N HIS A 642 31.25 20.89 -23.45
CA HIS A 642 31.52 21.81 -24.56
C HIS A 642 30.36 21.85 -25.56
N MET A 643 29.84 20.68 -25.97
CA MET A 643 28.69 20.60 -26.89
C MET A 643 27.45 21.30 -26.31
N LYS A 644 27.16 21.08 -25.02
CA LYS A 644 26.06 21.72 -24.32
C LYS A 644 26.25 23.23 -24.21
N TRP A 645 27.46 23.69 -23.88
CA TRP A 645 27.77 25.12 -23.84
C TRP A 645 27.56 25.79 -25.19
N MET A 646 28.03 25.20 -26.29
CA MET A 646 27.85 25.77 -27.63
C MET A 646 26.37 25.95 -28.00
N GLN A 647 25.51 24.98 -27.66
CA GLN A 647 24.06 25.11 -27.85
C GLN A 647 23.49 26.28 -27.04
N VAL A 648 23.82 26.36 -25.75
CA VAL A 648 23.26 27.40 -24.86
C VAL A 648 23.81 28.79 -25.21
N LEU A 649 25.06 28.88 -25.66
CA LEU A 649 25.67 30.10 -26.19
C LEU A 649 24.94 30.60 -27.44
N GLU A 650 24.60 29.71 -28.37
CA GLU A 650 23.85 30.05 -29.57
C GLU A 650 22.45 30.58 -29.25
N ASP A 651 21.72 29.92 -28.34
CA ASP A 651 20.40 30.36 -27.90
C ASP A 651 20.46 31.68 -27.09
N THR A 652 21.52 31.87 -26.30
CA THR A 652 21.78 33.11 -25.56
C THR A 652 22.04 34.28 -26.50
N GLU A 653 22.95 34.15 -27.48
CA GLU A 653 23.24 35.23 -28.44
C GLU A 653 22.03 35.57 -29.33
N LYS A 654 21.23 34.58 -29.74
CA LYS A 654 19.94 34.82 -30.42
C LYS A 654 18.98 35.64 -29.56
N ALA A 655 18.88 35.33 -28.27
CA ALA A 655 18.03 36.06 -27.35
C ALA A 655 18.51 37.51 -27.16
N LEU A 656 19.82 37.71 -26.94
CA LEU A 656 20.44 39.03 -26.80
C LEU A 656 20.25 39.88 -28.07
N ALA A 657 20.49 39.31 -29.26
CA ALA A 657 20.29 40.00 -30.54
C ALA A 657 18.82 40.40 -30.77
N LEU A 658 17.86 39.56 -30.38
CA LEU A 658 16.43 39.89 -30.45
C LEU A 658 16.07 41.03 -29.50
N MET A 659 16.67 41.07 -28.31
CA MET A 659 16.44 42.14 -27.32
C MET A 659 17.01 43.47 -27.80
N GLU A 660 18.25 43.51 -28.30
CA GLU A 660 18.89 44.73 -28.83
C GLU A 660 18.17 45.34 -30.03
N GLN A 661 17.59 44.51 -30.90
CA GLN A 661 16.83 44.97 -32.06
C GLN A 661 15.40 45.42 -31.72
N SER A 662 14.93 45.16 -30.49
CA SER A 662 13.55 45.44 -30.06
C SER A 662 13.36 46.90 -29.65
N LYS A 663 12.62 47.67 -30.46
CA LYS A 663 12.14 49.01 -30.09
C LYS A 663 10.88 49.00 -29.22
N GLU A 664 10.28 47.83 -29.01
CA GLU A 664 9.04 47.64 -28.26
C GLU A 664 9.29 46.81 -26.99
N ALA A 665 8.85 47.32 -25.84
CA ALA A 665 9.02 46.64 -24.54
C ALA A 665 8.40 45.23 -24.50
N ALA A 666 7.31 44.99 -25.24
CA ALA A 666 6.68 43.66 -25.34
C ALA A 666 7.58 42.64 -26.06
N THR A 667 8.31 43.07 -27.09
CA THR A 667 9.21 42.21 -27.87
C THR A 667 10.54 42.02 -27.14
N PHE A 668 11.03 43.06 -26.45
CA PHE A 668 12.16 42.96 -25.52
C PHE A 668 11.91 41.91 -24.42
N ARG A 669 10.73 41.91 -23.79
CA ARG A 669 10.35 40.90 -22.78
C ARG A 669 10.19 39.48 -23.35
N LYS A 670 9.80 39.32 -24.61
CA LYS A 670 9.84 38.02 -25.30
C LYS A 670 11.27 37.51 -25.46
N GLY A 671 12.22 38.38 -25.85
CA GLY A 671 13.65 38.06 -25.87
C GLY A 671 14.17 37.67 -24.47
N PHE A 672 13.78 38.41 -23.43
CA PHE A 672 14.14 38.09 -22.05
C PHE A 672 13.62 36.71 -21.60
N ALA A 673 12.46 36.27 -22.08
CA ALA A 673 11.94 34.93 -21.78
C ALA A 673 12.79 33.81 -22.40
N ILE A 674 13.31 34.01 -23.61
CA ILE A 674 14.23 33.05 -24.26
C ILE A 674 15.57 33.02 -23.50
N LEU A 675 16.12 34.20 -23.18
CA LEU A 675 17.32 34.35 -22.37
C LEU A 675 17.19 33.65 -21.01
N SER A 676 16.03 33.79 -20.37
CA SER A 676 15.74 33.18 -19.07
C SER A 676 15.75 31.65 -19.10
N GLU A 677 15.23 31.02 -20.17
CA GLU A 677 15.29 29.55 -20.31
C GLU A 677 16.74 29.08 -20.53
N ALA A 678 17.54 29.83 -21.29
CA ALA A 678 18.97 29.57 -21.47
C ALA A 678 19.75 29.68 -20.14
N MET A 679 19.49 30.73 -19.34
CA MET A 679 20.11 30.89 -18.02
C MET A 679 19.68 29.80 -17.03
N ALA A 680 18.43 29.34 -17.07
CA ALA A 680 17.96 28.20 -16.28
C ALA A 680 18.70 26.90 -16.63
N VAL A 681 19.04 26.69 -17.90
CA VAL A 681 19.90 25.57 -18.34
C VAL A 681 21.34 25.75 -17.84
N LEU A 682 21.91 26.96 -17.90
CA LEU A 682 23.26 27.21 -17.38
C LEU A 682 23.36 26.94 -15.87
N ALA A 683 22.44 27.50 -15.08
CA ALA A 683 22.42 27.35 -13.62
C ALA A 683 22.31 25.87 -13.20
N LYS A 684 21.45 25.10 -13.88
CA LYS A 684 21.14 23.71 -13.52
C LYS A 684 22.16 22.71 -14.04
N ASP A 685 22.46 22.74 -15.34
CA ASP A 685 23.22 21.67 -15.99
C ASP A 685 24.73 21.77 -15.70
N PHE A 686 25.23 22.94 -15.29
CA PHE A 686 26.64 23.17 -14.92
C PHE A 686 26.89 23.33 -13.41
N ALA A 687 25.85 23.14 -12.56
CA ALA A 687 25.90 23.31 -11.11
C ALA A 687 26.67 24.58 -10.68
N LEU A 688 26.14 25.74 -11.08
CA LEU A 688 26.73 27.03 -10.74
C LEU A 688 26.56 27.27 -9.24
N GLY A 689 27.65 27.10 -8.48
CA GLY A 689 27.69 27.44 -7.06
C GLY A 689 27.69 28.95 -6.87
N THR A 690 26.53 29.58 -7.06
CA THR A 690 26.29 30.99 -6.72
C THR A 690 26.29 31.16 -5.21
N HIS A 691 26.64 32.35 -4.72
CA HIS A 691 26.66 32.63 -3.27
C HIS A 691 25.27 32.63 -2.60
N ARG A 692 24.20 32.42 -3.38
CA ARG A 692 22.79 32.38 -2.99
C ARG A 692 22.05 31.39 -3.91
N PRO A 693 20.99 30.71 -3.42
CA PRO A 693 20.16 29.84 -4.26
C PRO A 693 19.38 30.65 -5.30
N LEU A 694 19.12 30.03 -6.46
CA LEU A 694 18.34 30.63 -7.55
C LEU A 694 16.95 29.98 -7.62
N TYR A 695 15.91 30.81 -7.52
CA TYR A 695 14.51 30.39 -7.58
C TYR A 695 14.03 30.52 -9.03
N ARG A 696 13.60 29.40 -9.62
CA ARG A 696 12.97 29.41 -10.94
C ARG A 696 11.46 29.56 -10.78
N ILE A 697 10.89 30.58 -11.40
CA ILE A 697 9.47 30.95 -11.25
C ILE A 697 8.77 30.91 -12.61
N ARG A 698 7.51 30.45 -12.65
CA ARG A 698 6.65 30.44 -13.86
C ARG A 698 5.56 31.49 -13.75
N CYS A 699 5.39 32.29 -14.79
CA CYS A 699 4.15 33.02 -15.02
C CYS A 699 3.34 32.26 -16.09
N PRO A 700 2.19 31.65 -15.76
CA PRO A 700 1.40 30.88 -16.73
C PRO A 700 0.69 31.77 -17.75
N MET A 701 0.38 33.02 -17.40
CA MET A 701 -0.35 33.96 -18.28
C MET A 701 0.54 34.63 -19.34
N ALA A 702 1.87 34.60 -19.17
CA ALA A 702 2.82 35.30 -20.04
C ALA A 702 2.62 34.94 -21.52
N PHE A 703 2.72 35.96 -22.38
CA PHE A 703 2.63 35.84 -23.84
C PHE A 703 1.39 35.08 -24.34
N GLU A 704 0.20 35.54 -23.92
CA GLU A 704 -1.10 35.01 -24.33
C GLU A 704 -1.35 33.57 -23.81
N GLY A 705 -0.94 33.29 -22.56
CA GLY A 705 -1.15 31.98 -21.93
C GLY A 705 -0.17 30.89 -22.38
N ARG A 706 0.83 31.21 -23.19
CA ARG A 706 1.96 30.30 -23.52
C ARG A 706 2.83 30.01 -22.28
N GLY A 707 2.90 30.99 -21.38
CA GLY A 707 3.69 30.96 -20.17
C GLY A 707 5.19 31.19 -20.42
N ALA A 708 5.91 31.58 -19.37
CA ALA A 708 7.36 31.78 -19.38
C ALA A 708 7.96 31.61 -17.98
N THR A 709 9.26 31.34 -17.90
CA THR A 709 9.98 31.19 -16.61
C THR A 709 11.22 32.07 -16.53
N TRP A 710 11.52 32.59 -15.33
CA TRP A 710 12.72 33.37 -15.02
C TRP A 710 13.44 32.81 -13.78
N LEU A 711 14.68 33.26 -13.55
CA LEU A 711 15.43 33.03 -12.31
C LEU A 711 15.47 34.33 -11.48
N GLN A 712 15.44 34.20 -10.16
CA GLN A 712 15.66 35.31 -9.21
C GLN A 712 16.32 34.79 -7.91
N PRO A 713 16.95 35.64 -7.07
CA PRO A 713 17.81 35.21 -5.95
C PRO A 713 17.08 34.92 -4.62
N ASP A 714 15.74 35.00 -4.60
CA ASP A 714 14.88 34.80 -3.43
C ASP A 714 13.46 34.37 -3.84
N ASP A 715 12.61 34.06 -2.86
CA ASP A 715 11.24 33.59 -3.05
C ASP A 715 10.18 34.70 -3.25
N GLN A 716 10.56 35.98 -3.13
CA GLN A 716 9.64 37.10 -3.30
C GLN A 716 9.42 37.39 -4.78
N VAL A 717 8.42 36.74 -5.38
CA VAL A 717 8.07 36.82 -6.81
C VAL A 717 8.14 38.25 -7.36
N ARG A 718 9.01 38.48 -8.34
CA ARG A 718 9.14 39.74 -9.09
C ARG A 718 9.03 39.48 -10.59
N ASN A 719 7.84 39.65 -11.14
CA ASN A 719 7.50 39.25 -12.52
C ASN A 719 8.10 40.19 -13.60
N PRO A 720 9.07 39.73 -14.41
CA PRO A 720 9.75 40.55 -15.42
C PRO A 720 8.95 40.71 -16.73
N TYR A 721 7.79 40.06 -16.87
CA TYR A 721 6.97 40.12 -18.09
C TYR A 721 5.83 41.14 -18.00
N TYR A 722 5.35 41.43 -16.78
CA TYR A 722 4.27 42.37 -16.51
C TYR A 722 4.66 43.52 -15.57
N GLY A 723 5.85 43.47 -14.97
CA GLY A 723 6.36 44.51 -14.10
C GLY A 723 5.44 44.85 -12.93
N PRO A 724 5.32 46.12 -12.52
CA PRO A 724 4.47 46.56 -11.42
C PRO A 724 2.99 46.16 -11.55
N ARG A 725 2.48 45.91 -12.77
CA ARG A 725 1.07 45.56 -12.99
C ARG A 725 0.68 44.21 -12.39
N MET A 726 1.61 43.26 -12.34
CA MET A 726 1.39 41.91 -11.77
C MET A 726 2.68 41.39 -11.12
N LEU A 727 3.36 42.26 -10.34
CA LEU A 727 4.72 42.01 -9.84
C LEU A 727 4.83 40.70 -9.05
N GLY A 728 3.91 40.45 -8.11
CA GLY A 728 3.85 39.22 -7.31
C GLY A 728 3.18 38.01 -7.98
N CYS A 729 2.93 38.04 -9.29
CA CYS A 729 2.23 36.96 -9.99
C CYS A 729 3.21 35.94 -10.60
N GLY A 730 3.26 34.74 -10.01
CA GLY A 730 4.03 33.61 -10.52
C GLY A 730 4.22 32.53 -9.46
N ASP A 731 4.45 31.29 -9.91
CA ASP A 731 4.62 30.12 -9.04
C ASP A 731 6.08 29.66 -9.04
N VAL A 732 6.67 29.46 -7.86
CA VAL A 732 8.02 28.88 -7.71
C VAL A 732 7.98 27.42 -8.19
N LEU A 733 8.75 27.09 -9.23
CA LEU A 733 8.84 25.74 -9.80
C LEU A 733 9.89 24.87 -9.11
N GLU A 734 11.09 25.41 -8.96
CA GLU A 734 12.26 24.70 -8.43
C GLU A 734 13.24 25.70 -7.80
N VAL A 735 13.99 25.23 -6.79
CA VAL A 735 15.13 25.94 -6.21
C VAL A 735 16.38 25.27 -6.73
N ILE A 736 17.25 26.03 -7.39
CA ILE A 736 18.58 25.60 -7.82
C ILE A 736 19.55 25.99 -6.68
N PRO A 737 20.22 25.03 -6.03
CA PRO A 737 20.99 25.23 -4.80
C PRO A 737 22.34 25.93 -5.01
#